data_AF-M5S5U7-F1
#
_entry.id   AF-M5S5U7-F1
#
_cell.length_a   1.000
_cell.length_b   1.000
_cell.length_c   1.000
_cell.angle_alpha   90.00
_cell.angle_beta   90.00
_cell.angle_gamma   90.00
#
_symmetry.space_group_name_H-M   'P 1'
#
loop_
_entity.id
_entity.type
_entity.pdbx_description
1 polymer ?
#
loop_
_entity_poly.entity_id
_entity_poly.type
_entity_poly.pdbx_seq_one_letter_code
_entity_poly.pdbx_strand_id
1 'polypeptide(L)'
;MIISMITLSIFAPVDCLAQNIPLVYDVEHTGSGFPKPVLPEFDQLPTVRPLPDPFAWSDGSGRSTEFADWSKRRAEIKAEIEKYGVGEKPGRPEDIAATFKDGTLTVKVTENGETLTLNAKVSLPQGEGPFPAVIGIGFGGGTGSLPPDIFAARKVATIGFNFNQVMSHQQNRGNEPINRLYPEFTHIGAYAAWPWGISRIIDGLELVEKDLPIDHKRLAVTGCSFAGKMALFAGAFDERIALTIAQESGGGGAAAWRVSETLGNVETLGKTSRAWFREDMFQFSAAVDKLPYDHHELMAMVAPRALLVLGNPDYEWLADESGYVSCRAAHEVWKTFGIGDRFGFSIVAGHPHCQLPDSQRPEVEAFVDKFLLGKSDANTDVTNHPFDLVEHEFWYDGWTKGKSTFPTLDGENIETFTFEAEAMEPGSDWQIKSTEDASAGKYITIKSSLESPQAAPAGDSGSLTIPFTTTKDAKYYIHARVNCPSADDDSFWIQVDDGDFVTANGLGTKGWQWVKLHAFKPTAGKHTLTIKYRENGALLDRIGITTYPFGADALDAAKAEPSLKDAVGKRFKIGVGVGHRVVQNAEDAALIRRHFQILTPENCMKPQGIHPQENEWVFEPSDAFADFVRKHNLEMVGHCLVWAKDDRTDQWMMNEGEKPVSREKLLQRIQTHVKTVVSRYADVATHWDVVNEAIGDSNDGLLRDSVYSRTTGMDFIVTAFKTARAHDPDALLIYNDYNGHKPGKREKLIELLTKLKAAGAPIDAYGMQGHFELGDNSLSELRTTFDELRKLDIQVVVSELDIDVVKRGRWWADGNKYREELKTFDPYKDGMPPEIEQQMVQQYVELFKLFHEYRDTIARVSFWNLHDGQSWLNYFPWNRVNHPLLFDRQRKPKAAFDAVHELLQNSSVSKAAMRHTPLQRNDANSKEAHKQLVAKTKLGKVDVYFQGDSITRRWGATDYPKLLAHWKKSFHGWNAANFAWGGDNTHHMLWRMQNGELDGVSPKVVCLQAGANNLPWNGAANESHVTDVVEGIAAIIDEFRSRFPDVPIVLTAMFPRDQNPALADTINAINEKLKVISHADERIHWININADLVDSDGKLLPDVSSDGIHLEAAGYETWAEALIPILEEILGKPADVDQAPPPTGNPGL
;
A
#
# COMPACT_ATOMS: atom_id res chain seq x y z
N MET A 1 -18.52 35.41 63.36
CA MET A 1 -17.08 35.71 63.41
C MET A 1 -16.48 35.33 62.06
N ILE A 2 -16.51 36.24 61.08
CA ILE A 2 -15.76 36.17 59.82
C ILE A 2 -15.42 37.62 59.48
N ILE A 3 -14.12 37.95 59.48
CA ILE A 3 -13.57 39.23 59.05
C ILE A 3 -12.88 38.97 57.71
N SER A 4 -13.31 39.69 56.68
CA SER A 4 -12.65 39.77 55.38
C SER A 4 -11.40 40.64 55.49
N MET A 5 -10.26 40.14 55.02
CA MET A 5 -9.07 40.93 54.73
C MET A 5 -8.87 40.99 53.21
N ILE A 6 -8.77 42.23 52.73
CA ILE A 6 -8.43 42.62 51.36
C ILE A 6 -6.92 42.49 51.19
N THR A 7 -6.46 41.71 50.21
CA THR A 7 -5.07 41.75 49.73
C THR A 7 -5.03 42.43 48.36
N LEU A 8 -4.26 43.51 48.31
CA LEU A 8 -3.97 44.33 47.15
C LEU A 8 -2.87 43.64 46.33
N SER A 9 -3.19 43.13 45.14
CA SER A 9 -2.18 42.60 44.20
C SER A 9 -1.76 43.71 43.24
N ILE A 10 -0.49 44.12 43.36
CA ILE A 10 0.18 45.04 42.43
C ILE A 10 0.45 44.25 41.14
N PHE A 11 -0.22 44.60 40.05
CA PHE A 11 0.19 44.20 38.70
C PHE A 11 1.37 45.07 38.28
N ALA A 12 2.59 44.53 38.39
CA ALA A 12 3.70 45.02 37.58
C ALA A 12 3.54 44.44 36.17
N PRO A 13 3.62 45.24 35.09
CA PRO A 13 3.72 44.68 33.76
C PRO A 13 5.03 43.90 33.67
N VAL A 14 4.95 42.62 33.35
CA VAL A 14 6.12 41.86 32.90
C VAL A 14 6.47 42.44 31.54
N ASP A 15 7.42 43.37 31.52
CA ASP A 15 8.10 43.76 30.29
C ASP A 15 8.74 42.49 29.72
N CYS A 16 8.18 42.01 28.61
CA CYS A 16 8.77 40.97 27.79
C CYS A 16 10.08 41.55 27.25
N LEU A 17 11.21 41.20 27.85
CA LEU A 17 12.53 41.57 27.36
C LEU A 17 12.66 41.04 25.92
N ALA A 18 12.67 41.94 24.93
CA ALA A 18 12.93 41.58 23.54
C ALA A 18 14.27 40.83 23.46
N GLN A 19 14.26 39.62 22.88
CA GLN A 19 15.49 38.85 22.66
C GLN A 19 16.46 39.69 21.81
N ASN A 20 17.69 39.88 22.27
CA ASN A 20 18.69 40.66 21.56
C ASN A 20 19.30 39.82 20.42
N ILE A 21 18.64 39.80 19.27
CA ILE A 21 19.01 38.98 18.12
C ILE A 21 20.03 39.73 17.23
N PRO A 22 21.28 39.24 17.07
CA PRO A 22 22.31 39.93 16.31
C PRO A 22 21.95 40.02 14.82
N LEU A 23 22.42 41.07 14.14
CA LEU A 23 22.33 41.16 12.67
C LEU A 23 23.26 40.14 11.99
N VAL A 24 24.45 39.97 12.54
CA VAL A 24 25.55 39.16 12.01
C VAL A 24 26.44 38.73 13.16
N TYR A 25 27.24 37.67 12.98
CA TYR A 25 28.18 37.18 13.98
C TYR A 25 29.62 37.56 13.62
N ASP A 26 30.48 37.60 14.64
CA ASP A 26 31.91 37.91 14.48
C ASP A 26 32.76 36.62 14.28
N VAL A 27 32.12 35.46 14.15
CA VAL A 27 32.76 34.15 13.95
C VAL A 27 32.12 33.42 12.78
N GLU A 28 32.89 32.58 12.09
CA GLU A 28 32.41 31.79 10.95
C GLU A 28 31.26 30.83 11.33
N HIS A 29 31.34 30.21 12.52
CA HIS A 29 30.32 29.28 13.00
C HIS A 29 30.18 29.31 14.51
N THR A 30 29.04 29.82 15.00
CA THR A 30 28.75 29.89 16.45
C THR A 30 28.44 28.52 17.06
N GLY A 31 28.11 27.53 16.22
CA GLY A 31 27.80 26.18 16.65
C GLY A 31 29.01 25.24 16.84
N SER A 32 30.23 25.72 16.61
CA SER A 32 31.47 24.90 16.61
C SER A 32 31.75 24.15 17.91
N GLY A 33 31.18 24.57 19.04
CA GLY A 33 31.32 23.90 20.34
C GLY A 33 30.33 22.78 20.64
N PHE A 34 29.31 22.57 19.79
CA PHE A 34 28.32 21.51 19.99
C PHE A 34 28.82 20.17 19.43
N PRO A 35 28.47 19.03 20.07
CA PRO A 35 28.77 17.72 19.51
C PRO A 35 28.03 17.52 18.18
N LYS A 36 28.68 16.89 17.20
CA LYS A 36 28.02 16.49 15.95
C LYS A 36 26.89 15.49 16.28
N PRO A 37 25.70 15.61 15.67
CA PRO A 37 24.61 14.65 15.88
C PRO A 37 25.00 13.26 15.37
N VAL A 38 24.31 12.23 15.86
CA VAL A 38 24.38 10.89 15.27
C VAL A 38 23.60 10.92 13.96
N LEU A 39 24.28 10.65 12.85
CA LEU A 39 23.70 10.69 11.51
C LEU A 39 23.59 9.26 10.97
N PRO A 40 22.37 8.69 10.86
CA PRO A 40 22.16 7.32 10.41
C PRO A 40 22.65 7.05 8.98
N GLU A 41 22.91 5.79 8.65
CA GLU A 41 23.17 5.41 7.26
C GLU A 41 21.84 5.35 6.47
N PHE A 42 21.92 5.31 5.12
CA PHE A 42 20.76 5.48 4.23
C PHE A 42 19.59 4.51 4.49
N ASP A 43 19.90 3.29 4.87
CA ASP A 43 18.94 2.24 5.19
C ASP A 43 18.18 2.50 6.51
N GLN A 44 18.80 3.21 7.43
CA GLN A 44 18.25 3.58 8.74
C GLN A 44 17.45 4.88 8.72
N LEU A 45 17.56 5.69 7.67
CA LEU A 45 16.85 6.97 7.56
C LEU A 45 15.34 6.75 7.40
N PRO A 46 14.50 7.45 8.19
CA PRO A 46 13.06 7.38 8.06
C PRO A 46 12.61 8.05 6.75
N THR A 47 11.43 7.65 6.28
CA THR A 47 10.76 8.32 5.17
C THR A 47 9.92 9.49 5.70
N VAL A 48 10.27 10.71 5.30
CA VAL A 48 9.56 11.95 5.65
C VAL A 48 9.18 12.70 4.38
N ARG A 49 7.89 12.65 4.04
CA ARG A 49 7.34 13.23 2.80
C ARG A 49 7.14 14.76 2.84
N PRO A 50 6.59 15.35 3.92
CA PRO A 50 6.58 16.80 4.07
C PRO A 50 8.01 17.36 4.19
N LEU A 51 8.16 18.68 4.12
CA LEU A 51 9.43 19.33 4.41
C LEU A 51 9.83 19.10 5.89
N PRO A 52 11.09 18.69 6.17
CA PRO A 52 11.60 18.50 7.53
C PRO A 52 11.39 19.73 8.42
N ASP A 53 11.16 19.52 9.71
CA ASP A 53 10.98 20.60 10.68
C ASP A 53 12.35 21.21 11.06
N PRO A 54 12.67 22.46 10.67
CA PRO A 54 13.93 23.13 11.00
C PRO A 54 14.12 23.32 12.50
N PHE A 55 13.09 23.15 13.33
CA PHE A 55 13.17 23.25 14.77
C PHE A 55 13.38 21.91 15.47
N ALA A 56 13.24 20.78 14.76
CA ALA A 56 13.38 19.45 15.33
C ALA A 56 14.85 19.05 15.51
N TRP A 57 15.16 18.35 16.59
CA TRP A 57 16.49 17.82 16.84
C TRP A 57 16.77 16.59 15.95
N SER A 58 17.99 16.48 15.42
CA SER A 58 18.37 15.36 14.54
C SER A 58 18.23 13.97 15.19
N ASP A 59 18.31 13.91 16.52
CA ASP A 59 18.19 12.66 17.29
C ASP A 59 16.73 12.25 17.59
N GLY A 60 15.75 13.03 17.12
CA GLY A 60 14.33 12.79 17.35
C GLY A 60 13.85 13.07 18.78
N SER A 61 14.68 13.67 19.64
CA SER A 61 14.33 13.95 21.05
C SER A 61 13.26 15.04 21.25
N GLY A 62 12.86 15.73 20.18
CA GLY A 62 11.84 16.78 20.19
C GLY A 62 12.18 17.93 19.25
N ARG A 63 11.76 19.14 19.61
CA ARG A 63 12.04 20.38 18.87
C ARG A 63 12.19 21.58 19.79
N SER A 64 12.83 22.66 19.32
CA SER A 64 12.91 23.96 20.02
C SER A 64 12.74 25.14 19.06
N THR A 65 11.90 26.09 19.45
CA THR A 65 11.69 27.37 18.74
C THR A 65 12.40 28.55 19.40
N GLU A 66 13.18 28.31 20.47
CA GLU A 66 13.90 29.36 21.17
C GLU A 66 15.14 29.80 20.39
N PHE A 67 15.36 31.11 20.25
CA PHE A 67 16.52 31.63 19.52
C PHE A 67 17.86 31.21 20.17
N ALA A 68 17.89 31.02 21.49
CA ALA A 68 19.09 30.57 22.21
C ALA A 68 19.57 29.16 21.78
N ASP A 69 18.64 28.33 21.32
CA ASP A 69 18.91 26.96 20.85
C ASP A 69 19.28 26.93 19.36
N TRP A 70 19.04 28.04 18.64
CA TRP A 70 19.17 28.10 17.19
C TRP A 70 20.61 27.83 16.71
N SER A 71 21.64 28.26 17.44
CA SER A 71 23.03 27.95 17.07
C SER A 71 23.35 26.45 17.12
N LYS A 72 22.74 25.72 18.06
CA LYS A 72 22.87 24.26 18.13
C LYS A 72 22.16 23.63 16.93
N ARG A 73 20.90 24.01 16.66
CA ARG A 73 20.15 23.45 15.53
C ARG A 73 20.78 23.76 14.17
N ARG A 74 21.31 24.97 13.97
CA ARG A 74 22.10 25.29 12.75
C ARG A 74 23.32 24.38 12.59
N ALA A 75 24.00 24.02 13.68
CA ALA A 75 25.14 23.10 13.62
C ALA A 75 24.72 21.68 13.23
N GLU A 76 23.55 21.23 13.70
CA GLU A 76 22.96 19.94 13.31
C GLU A 76 22.57 19.91 11.82
N ILE A 77 21.84 20.92 11.34
CA ILE A 77 21.49 21.08 9.91
C ILE A 77 22.75 21.10 9.05
N LYS A 78 23.78 21.85 9.47
CA LYS A 78 25.08 21.86 8.80
C LYS A 78 25.66 20.46 8.67
N ALA A 79 25.68 19.70 9.76
CA ALA A 79 26.21 18.33 9.76
C ALA A 79 25.41 17.40 8.83
N GLU A 80 24.09 17.54 8.78
CA GLU A 80 23.22 16.80 7.85
C GLU A 80 23.55 17.14 6.39
N ILE A 81 23.64 18.43 6.04
CA ILE A 81 23.98 18.89 4.69
C ILE A 81 25.39 18.42 4.28
N GLU A 82 26.36 18.47 5.19
CA GLU A 82 27.73 18.01 4.94
C GLU A 82 27.79 16.48 4.75
N LYS A 83 27.10 15.70 5.59
CA LYS A 83 27.10 14.23 5.51
C LYS A 83 26.40 13.72 4.25
N TYR A 84 25.20 14.23 3.95
CA TYR A 84 24.33 13.65 2.91
C TYR A 84 24.31 14.44 1.59
N GLY A 85 24.86 15.65 1.54
CA GLY A 85 24.79 16.51 0.35
C GLY A 85 26.15 16.90 -0.23
N VAL A 86 26.88 17.76 0.49
CA VAL A 86 27.99 18.54 -0.09
C VAL A 86 29.38 18.18 0.42
N GLY A 87 29.48 17.42 1.51
CA GLY A 87 30.75 17.04 2.12
C GLY A 87 31.18 18.03 3.18
N GLU A 88 32.08 17.57 4.05
CA GLU A 88 32.64 18.43 5.11
C GLU A 88 33.33 19.64 4.49
N LYS A 89 32.88 20.83 4.88
CA LYS A 89 33.58 22.09 4.60
C LYS A 89 34.73 22.18 5.59
N PRO A 90 36.00 22.26 5.14
CA PRO A 90 37.11 22.37 6.06
C PRO A 90 36.98 23.62 6.97
N GLY A 91 37.57 23.54 8.16
CA GLY A 91 37.63 24.67 9.09
C GLY A 91 38.52 25.81 8.59
N ARG A 92 38.70 26.82 9.43
CA ARG A 92 39.72 27.86 9.23
C ARG A 92 41.12 27.23 9.39
N PRO A 93 42.01 27.35 8.40
CA PRO A 93 43.38 26.83 8.48
C PRO A 93 44.21 27.62 9.51
N GLU A 94 45.19 26.97 10.13
CA GLU A 94 46.10 27.62 11.10
C GLU A 94 47.09 28.56 10.39
N ASP A 95 47.67 28.13 9.26
CA ASP A 95 48.60 28.95 8.46
C ASP A 95 47.85 29.66 7.33
N ILE A 96 47.43 30.89 7.64
CA ILE A 96 46.80 31.80 6.70
C ILE A 96 47.43 33.19 6.79
N ALA A 97 47.77 33.75 5.63
CA ALA A 97 48.32 35.09 5.51
C ALA A 97 47.60 35.85 4.40
N ALA A 98 47.46 37.17 4.55
CA ALA A 98 46.86 38.01 3.54
C ALA A 98 47.63 39.30 3.33
N THR A 99 47.53 39.85 2.11
CA THR A 99 48.09 41.14 1.74
C THR A 99 47.11 41.87 0.83
N PHE A 100 47.04 43.19 0.94
CA PHE A 100 46.29 44.03 0.01
C PHE A 100 47.24 44.94 -0.74
N LYS A 101 47.29 44.81 -2.07
CA LYS A 101 48.17 45.61 -2.92
C LYS A 101 47.55 45.81 -4.30
N ASP A 102 47.67 47.02 -4.86
CA ASP A 102 47.24 47.37 -6.21
C ASP A 102 45.78 46.93 -6.49
N GLY A 103 44.87 47.18 -5.54
CA GLY A 103 43.44 46.84 -5.63
C GLY A 103 43.13 45.34 -5.59
N THR A 104 44.07 44.52 -5.12
CA THR A 104 43.93 43.06 -5.06
C THR A 104 44.20 42.58 -3.64
N LEU A 105 43.22 41.89 -3.06
CA LEU A 105 43.40 41.09 -1.86
C LEU A 105 43.97 39.73 -2.26
N THR A 106 45.15 39.40 -1.75
CA THR A 106 45.79 38.10 -1.96
C THR A 106 45.81 37.35 -0.62
N VAL A 107 45.08 36.25 -0.53
CA VAL A 107 45.04 35.35 0.62
C VAL A 107 45.82 34.09 0.28
N LYS A 108 46.77 33.70 1.12
CA LYS A 108 47.54 32.46 1.02
C LYS A 108 47.17 31.56 2.18
N VAL A 109 46.75 30.35 1.85
CA VAL A 109 46.45 29.30 2.81
C VAL A 109 47.46 28.19 2.61
N THR A 110 48.13 27.77 3.68
CA THR A 110 49.07 26.65 3.67
C THR A 110 48.55 25.55 4.58
N GLU A 111 48.45 24.34 4.05
CA GLU A 111 48.05 23.14 4.80
C GLU A 111 48.77 21.95 4.18
N ASN A 112 49.19 20.97 4.99
CA ASN A 112 49.84 19.75 4.50
C ASN A 112 51.07 19.98 3.58
N GLY A 113 51.76 21.11 3.74
CA GLY A 113 52.93 21.48 2.93
C GLY A 113 52.60 22.06 1.54
N GLU A 114 51.31 22.19 1.20
CA GLU A 114 50.82 22.82 -0.03
C GLU A 114 50.30 24.23 0.25
N THR A 115 50.41 25.14 -0.71
CA THR A 115 49.87 26.51 -0.59
C THR A 115 48.88 26.82 -1.71
N LEU A 116 47.67 27.21 -1.33
CA LEU A 116 46.65 27.74 -2.24
C LEU A 116 46.62 29.26 -2.11
N THR A 117 46.61 29.97 -3.25
CA THR A 117 46.51 31.43 -3.30
C THR A 117 45.17 31.86 -3.89
N LEU A 118 44.40 32.64 -3.13
CA LEU A 118 43.17 33.29 -3.57
C LEU A 118 43.43 34.77 -3.84
N ASN A 119 43.13 35.21 -5.04
CA ASN A 119 43.19 36.61 -5.45
C ASN A 119 41.78 37.14 -5.67
N ALA A 120 41.39 38.18 -4.94
CA ALA A 120 40.13 38.88 -5.07
C ALA A 120 40.37 40.34 -5.45
N LYS A 121 39.73 40.81 -6.52
CA LYS A 121 39.76 42.23 -6.91
C LYS A 121 38.81 43.01 -6.01
N VAL A 122 39.29 44.10 -5.43
CA VAL A 122 38.51 44.96 -4.54
C VAL A 122 38.38 46.35 -5.17
N SER A 123 37.15 46.81 -5.35
CA SER A 123 36.86 48.19 -5.77
C SER A 123 36.32 48.98 -4.59
N LEU A 124 37.06 50.00 -4.17
CA LEU A 124 36.67 50.88 -3.06
C LEU A 124 35.87 52.09 -3.57
N PRO A 125 34.81 52.49 -2.87
CA PRO A 125 34.16 53.79 -3.08
C PRO A 125 35.09 54.96 -2.70
N GLN A 126 34.72 56.18 -3.09
CA GLN A 126 35.41 57.38 -2.60
C GLN A 126 35.08 57.64 -1.11
N GLY A 127 36.12 57.83 -0.29
CA GLY A 127 36.02 58.17 1.14
C GLY A 127 37.10 57.46 1.99
N GLU A 128 37.04 57.66 3.31
CA GLU A 128 38.00 57.06 4.27
C GLU A 128 37.58 55.66 4.78
N GLY A 129 36.31 55.26 4.60
CA GLY A 129 35.76 54.00 5.14
C GLY A 129 35.49 54.05 6.67
N PRO A 130 35.25 52.89 7.33
CA PRO A 130 35.14 51.57 6.71
C PRO A 130 33.90 51.49 5.80
N PHE A 131 34.00 50.69 4.73
CA PHE A 131 32.93 50.52 3.76
C PHE A 131 32.21 49.19 3.96
N PRO A 132 30.86 49.14 3.94
CA PRO A 132 30.17 47.88 3.70
C PRO A 132 30.63 47.30 2.36
N ALA A 133 30.56 45.97 2.21
CA ALA A 133 31.04 45.32 0.98
C ALA A 133 30.12 44.22 0.49
N VAL A 134 30.15 43.97 -0.82
CA VAL A 134 29.51 42.82 -1.45
C VAL A 134 30.58 41.94 -2.10
N ILE A 135 30.53 40.64 -1.81
CA ILE A 135 31.30 39.60 -2.47
C ILE A 135 30.45 39.07 -3.62
N GLY A 136 30.79 39.47 -4.86
CA GLY A 136 30.11 39.00 -6.06
C GLY A 136 30.81 37.80 -6.67
N ILE A 137 30.04 36.76 -6.95
CA ILE A 137 30.50 35.49 -7.50
C ILE A 137 30.25 35.46 -9.01
N GLY A 138 31.30 35.21 -9.80
CA GLY A 138 31.17 35.06 -11.24
C GLY A 138 31.16 36.39 -12.00
N PHE A 139 30.08 36.70 -12.71
CA PHE A 139 29.99 37.85 -13.62
C PHE A 139 29.89 39.22 -12.88
N GLY A 140 30.14 40.31 -13.60
CA GLY A 140 29.79 41.67 -13.13
C GLY A 140 30.83 42.43 -12.30
N GLY A 141 32.12 42.06 -12.35
CA GLY A 141 33.18 42.85 -11.72
C GLY A 141 33.11 42.92 -10.18
N GLY A 142 32.59 41.86 -9.55
CA GLY A 142 32.46 41.76 -8.08
C GLY A 142 31.04 41.98 -7.54
N THR A 143 30.01 41.89 -8.39
CA THR A 143 28.60 42.12 -8.02
C THR A 143 27.66 40.94 -8.34
N GLY A 144 28.18 39.82 -8.84
CA GLY A 144 27.43 38.56 -8.97
C GLY A 144 26.26 38.59 -9.96
N SER A 145 26.32 39.45 -10.98
CA SER A 145 25.31 39.80 -12.00
C SER A 145 24.34 40.94 -11.66
N LEU A 146 24.28 41.39 -10.40
CA LEU A 146 23.50 42.58 -10.04
C LEU A 146 24.11 43.87 -10.64
N PRO A 147 23.28 44.87 -11.01
CA PRO A 147 23.78 46.14 -11.54
C PRO A 147 24.79 46.83 -10.59
N PRO A 148 26.03 47.12 -11.04
CA PRO A 148 27.06 47.69 -10.16
C PRO A 148 26.71 49.06 -9.55
N ASP A 149 25.83 49.83 -10.20
CA ASP A 149 25.40 51.13 -9.72
C ASP A 149 24.57 51.07 -8.43
N ILE A 150 23.89 49.95 -8.14
CA ILE A 150 23.18 49.72 -6.87
C ILE A 150 24.15 49.89 -5.70
N PHE A 151 25.35 49.32 -5.83
CA PHE A 151 26.40 49.34 -4.81
C PHE A 151 27.21 50.64 -4.85
N ALA A 152 27.59 51.11 -6.04
CA ALA A 152 28.39 52.32 -6.19
C ALA A 152 27.65 53.56 -5.65
N ALA A 153 26.36 53.71 -5.94
CA ALA A 153 25.54 54.81 -5.42
C ALA A 153 25.40 54.81 -3.89
N ARG A 154 25.57 53.64 -3.28
CA ARG A 154 25.42 53.38 -1.83
C ARG A 154 26.76 53.33 -1.09
N LYS A 155 27.88 53.60 -1.77
CA LYS A 155 29.24 53.48 -1.22
C LYS A 155 29.50 52.09 -0.61
N VAL A 156 29.03 51.05 -1.28
CA VAL A 156 29.34 49.65 -0.97
C VAL A 156 30.53 49.22 -1.83
N ALA A 157 31.59 48.71 -1.20
CA ALA A 157 32.75 48.15 -1.91
C ALA A 157 32.39 46.84 -2.62
N THR A 158 33.02 46.54 -3.75
CA THR A 158 32.80 45.28 -4.47
C THR A 158 34.04 44.41 -4.40
N ILE A 159 33.83 43.11 -4.16
CA ILE A 159 34.89 42.10 -4.00
C ILE A 159 34.59 40.96 -4.96
N GLY A 160 35.47 40.72 -5.94
CA GLY A 160 35.30 39.64 -6.90
C GLY A 160 35.82 38.31 -6.37
N PHE A 161 34.93 37.32 -6.25
CA PHE A 161 35.32 35.94 -5.95
C PHE A 161 35.43 35.10 -7.23
N ASN A 162 36.59 34.49 -7.46
CA ASN A 162 36.84 33.59 -8.57
C ASN A 162 36.93 32.15 -8.06
N PHE A 163 35.81 31.44 -8.16
CA PHE A 163 35.63 30.09 -7.65
C PHE A 163 36.59 29.06 -8.25
N ASN A 164 37.08 29.27 -9.49
CA ASN A 164 38.04 28.36 -10.14
C ASN A 164 39.39 28.29 -9.43
N GLN A 165 39.71 29.26 -8.54
CA GLN A 165 40.92 29.19 -7.71
C GLN A 165 40.81 28.15 -6.60
N VAL A 166 39.59 27.68 -6.31
CA VAL A 166 39.28 26.67 -5.30
C VAL A 166 38.87 25.36 -5.96
N MET A 167 37.89 25.42 -6.85
CA MET A 167 37.31 24.28 -7.54
C MET A 167 36.60 24.72 -8.83
N SER A 168 36.82 24.00 -9.92
CA SER A 168 36.08 24.17 -11.18
C SER A 168 34.61 23.76 -11.06
N HIS A 169 33.71 24.44 -11.77
CA HIS A 169 32.28 24.07 -11.84
C HIS A 169 32.01 22.77 -12.62
N GLN A 170 32.94 22.32 -13.47
CA GLN A 170 32.90 20.96 -14.04
C GLN A 170 33.43 19.91 -13.09
N GLN A 171 34.28 20.30 -12.13
CA GLN A 171 35.04 19.47 -11.20
C GLN A 171 35.82 18.29 -11.83
N ASN A 172 37.12 18.22 -11.58
CA ASN A 172 37.89 16.99 -11.70
C ASN A 172 38.12 16.41 -10.30
N ARG A 173 37.19 15.56 -9.84
CA ARG A 173 37.11 15.06 -8.47
C ARG A 173 38.46 14.52 -7.97
N GLY A 174 38.90 15.02 -6.81
CA GLY A 174 40.19 14.68 -6.19
C GLY A 174 41.41 15.45 -6.72
N ASN A 175 41.26 16.24 -7.79
CA ASN A 175 42.38 16.96 -8.43
C ASN A 175 42.20 18.48 -8.45
N GLU A 176 41.24 19.02 -7.71
CA GLU A 176 41.01 20.46 -7.64
C GLU A 176 42.01 21.14 -6.70
N PRO A 177 42.24 22.46 -6.82
CA PRO A 177 43.16 23.18 -5.95
C PRO A 177 42.95 22.90 -4.45
N ILE A 178 41.71 22.83 -3.99
CA ILE A 178 41.38 22.52 -2.58
C ILE A 178 41.76 21.08 -2.19
N ASN A 179 41.69 20.11 -3.10
CA ASN A 179 42.09 18.72 -2.82
C ASN A 179 43.59 18.58 -2.59
N ARG A 180 44.42 19.49 -3.15
CA ARG A 180 45.86 19.50 -2.85
C ARG A 180 46.15 19.93 -1.42
N LEU A 181 45.38 20.89 -0.88
CA LEU A 181 45.47 21.26 0.53
C LEU A 181 44.96 20.16 1.45
N TYR A 182 43.84 19.53 1.08
CA TYR A 182 43.14 18.51 1.86
C TYR A 182 42.95 17.21 1.05
N PRO A 183 43.99 16.38 0.92
CA PRO A 183 43.95 15.17 0.09
C PRO A 183 42.94 14.11 0.58
N GLU A 184 42.53 14.17 1.84
CA GLU A 184 41.48 13.32 2.43
C GLU A 184 40.08 13.67 1.93
N PHE A 185 39.87 14.89 1.42
CA PHE A 185 38.56 15.37 0.96
C PHE A 185 38.32 15.13 -0.53
N THR A 186 38.72 13.96 -1.04
CA THR A 186 38.55 13.56 -2.46
C THR A 186 37.11 13.68 -2.95
N HIS A 187 36.13 13.40 -2.09
CA HIS A 187 34.71 13.39 -2.45
C HIS A 187 33.94 14.67 -2.05
N ILE A 188 34.63 15.74 -1.65
CA ILE A 188 33.97 17.03 -1.35
C ILE A 188 33.21 17.55 -2.58
N GLY A 189 32.03 18.11 -2.35
CA GLY A 189 31.22 18.80 -3.35
C GLY A 189 31.63 20.26 -3.51
N ALA A 190 31.32 20.85 -4.66
CA ALA A 190 31.63 22.24 -4.95
C ALA A 190 30.92 23.22 -4.00
N TYR A 191 29.70 22.89 -3.56
CA TYR A 191 28.96 23.70 -2.59
C TYR A 191 29.46 23.57 -1.13
N ALA A 192 30.48 22.75 -0.85
CA ALA A 192 31.26 22.85 0.39
C ALA A 192 32.58 23.61 0.15
N ALA A 193 33.25 23.33 -0.97
CA ALA A 193 34.53 23.94 -1.32
C ALA A 193 34.43 25.44 -1.61
N TRP A 194 33.44 25.90 -2.37
CA TRP A 194 33.33 27.32 -2.72
C TRP A 194 33.02 28.23 -1.53
N PRO A 195 32.07 27.90 -0.63
CA PRO A 195 31.91 28.61 0.63
C PRO A 195 33.20 28.65 1.45
N TRP A 196 34.01 27.57 1.46
CA TRP A 196 35.32 27.59 2.12
C TRP A 196 36.19 28.71 1.56
N GLY A 197 36.31 28.82 0.24
CA GLY A 197 37.08 29.89 -0.39
C GLY A 197 36.58 31.29 -0.04
N ILE A 198 35.25 31.48 0.03
CA ILE A 198 34.65 32.75 0.45
C ILE A 198 34.99 33.05 1.92
N SER A 199 34.90 32.06 2.82
CA SER A 199 35.33 32.22 4.22
C SER A 199 36.81 32.62 4.33
N ARG A 200 37.69 32.06 3.47
CA ARG A 200 39.11 32.45 3.42
C ARG A 200 39.31 33.88 2.90
N ILE A 201 38.47 34.36 1.98
CA ILE A 201 38.47 35.77 1.59
C ILE A 201 38.10 36.66 2.77
N ILE A 202 37.09 36.28 3.57
CA ILE A 202 36.68 37.02 4.77
C ILE A 202 37.80 37.03 5.83
N ASP A 203 38.45 35.88 6.07
CA ASP A 203 39.64 35.82 6.93
C ASP A 203 40.76 36.75 6.42
N GLY A 204 40.92 36.83 5.10
CA GLY A 204 41.86 37.74 4.47
C GLY A 204 41.56 39.21 4.75
N LEU A 205 40.28 39.61 4.67
CA LEU A 205 39.83 40.97 5.00
C LEU A 205 40.16 41.32 6.46
N GLU A 206 39.90 40.40 7.40
CA GLU A 206 40.26 40.55 8.81
C GLU A 206 41.77 40.78 9.01
N LEU A 207 42.61 40.01 8.31
CA LEU A 207 44.07 40.09 8.42
C LEU A 207 44.65 41.38 7.84
N VAL A 208 43.98 42.03 6.88
CA VAL A 208 44.43 43.27 6.23
C VAL A 208 43.61 44.49 6.65
N GLU A 209 42.86 44.44 7.75
CA GLU A 209 41.93 45.51 8.18
C GLU A 209 42.57 46.90 8.25
N LYS A 210 43.89 46.98 8.49
CA LYS A 210 44.67 48.22 8.55
C LYS A 210 44.92 48.85 7.18
N ASP A 211 45.02 48.01 6.15
CA ASP A 211 45.34 48.42 4.77
C ASP A 211 44.09 48.51 3.89
N LEU A 212 43.00 47.85 4.30
CA LEU A 212 41.76 47.73 3.55
C LEU A 212 40.55 48.02 4.46
N PRO A 213 39.98 49.24 4.44
CA PRO A 213 38.96 49.67 5.40
C PRO A 213 37.57 49.12 5.01
N ILE A 214 37.32 47.84 5.26
CA ILE A 214 36.04 47.18 5.02
C ILE A 214 35.33 46.95 6.36
N ASP A 215 34.02 47.20 6.42
CA ASP A 215 33.20 46.91 7.59
C ASP A 215 32.79 45.42 7.57
N HIS A 216 33.48 44.62 8.37
CA HIS A 216 33.24 43.17 8.45
C HIS A 216 31.86 42.80 9.02
N LYS A 217 31.15 43.75 9.67
CA LYS A 217 29.78 43.53 10.15
C LYS A 217 28.73 43.84 9.08
N ARG A 218 29.14 44.28 7.89
CA ARG A 218 28.27 44.68 6.77
C ARG A 218 28.77 44.08 5.46
N LEU A 219 28.95 42.76 5.46
CA LEU A 219 29.30 41.98 4.28
C LEU A 219 28.06 41.36 3.64
N ALA A 220 27.95 41.47 2.33
CA ALA A 220 26.99 40.74 1.52
C ALA A 220 27.68 39.71 0.62
N VAL A 221 26.94 38.69 0.20
CA VAL A 221 27.35 37.76 -0.86
C VAL A 221 26.24 37.62 -1.89
N THR A 222 26.61 37.56 -3.17
CA THR A 222 25.64 37.42 -4.26
C THR A 222 26.20 36.72 -5.49
N GLY A 223 25.32 36.11 -6.27
CA GLY A 223 25.58 35.42 -7.52
C GLY A 223 24.28 35.01 -8.19
N CYS A 224 24.35 34.64 -9.47
CA CYS A 224 23.20 34.13 -10.22
C CYS A 224 23.36 32.66 -10.66
N SER A 225 22.26 31.91 -10.75
CA SER A 225 22.25 30.53 -11.22
C SER A 225 23.08 29.62 -10.31
N PHE A 226 24.03 28.85 -10.84
CA PHE A 226 24.96 28.07 -10.00
C PHE A 226 25.77 28.95 -9.03
N ALA A 227 26.06 30.21 -9.38
CA ALA A 227 26.67 31.16 -8.46
C ALA A 227 25.67 31.70 -7.42
N GLY A 228 24.37 31.70 -7.72
CA GLY A 228 23.31 32.00 -6.76
C GLY A 228 23.16 30.89 -5.72
N LYS A 229 23.27 29.62 -6.15
CA LYS A 229 23.40 28.46 -5.25
C LYS A 229 24.63 28.65 -4.34
N MET A 230 25.77 29.00 -4.92
CA MET A 230 27.02 29.26 -4.19
C MET A 230 26.87 30.38 -3.15
N ALA A 231 26.20 31.49 -3.51
CA ALA A 231 25.93 32.59 -2.58
C ALA A 231 25.07 32.12 -1.40
N LEU A 232 24.05 31.29 -1.65
CA LEU A 232 23.21 30.72 -0.61
C LEU A 232 24.01 29.82 0.35
N PHE A 233 24.82 28.90 -0.18
CA PHE A 233 25.68 28.05 0.65
C PHE A 233 26.74 28.84 1.42
N ALA A 234 27.30 29.90 0.82
CA ALA A 234 28.21 30.80 1.52
C ALA A 234 27.52 31.51 2.68
N GLY A 235 26.32 32.04 2.44
CA GLY A 235 25.45 32.60 3.46
C GLY A 235 25.19 31.60 4.59
N ALA A 236 24.82 30.37 4.27
CA ALA A 236 24.54 29.33 5.26
C ALA A 236 25.77 28.92 6.09
N PHE A 237 26.94 28.76 5.45
CA PHE A 237 28.14 28.20 6.07
C PHE A 237 29.11 29.22 6.67
N ASP A 238 28.89 30.52 6.48
CA ASP A 238 29.68 31.57 7.12
C ASP A 238 28.78 32.61 7.78
N GLU A 239 28.75 32.58 9.10
CA GLU A 239 27.91 33.43 9.95
C GLU A 239 28.34 34.91 9.99
N ARG A 240 29.46 35.27 9.34
CA ARG A 240 29.95 36.65 9.18
C ARG A 240 29.32 37.42 8.01
N ILE A 241 28.52 36.75 7.18
CA ILE A 241 27.84 37.37 6.04
C ILE A 241 26.49 37.93 6.51
N ALA A 242 26.36 39.26 6.55
CA ALA A 242 25.17 39.95 7.03
C ALA A 242 23.97 39.90 6.05
N LEU A 243 24.23 39.85 4.74
CA LEU A 243 23.20 39.80 3.70
C LEU A 243 23.56 38.79 2.60
N THR A 244 22.68 37.83 2.36
CA THR A 244 22.81 36.89 1.25
C THR A 244 21.78 37.24 0.17
N ILE A 245 22.21 37.41 -1.08
CA ILE A 245 21.31 37.64 -2.21
C ILE A 245 21.51 36.52 -3.24
N ALA A 246 20.61 35.53 -3.21
CA ALA A 246 20.65 34.37 -4.10
C ALA A 246 19.74 34.62 -5.31
N GLN A 247 20.34 34.98 -6.45
CA GLN A 247 19.59 35.25 -7.68
C GLN A 247 19.44 33.99 -8.53
N GLU A 248 18.21 33.67 -8.92
CA GLU A 248 17.83 32.62 -9.87
C GLU A 248 18.56 31.29 -9.57
N SER A 249 18.64 30.94 -8.28
CA SER A 249 19.48 29.83 -7.80
C SER A 249 18.91 28.45 -8.16
N GLY A 250 17.59 28.33 -8.22
CA GLY A 250 16.86 27.15 -8.67
C GLY A 250 17.11 25.84 -7.90
N GLY A 251 16.97 24.69 -8.58
CA GLY A 251 17.16 23.33 -8.01
C GLY A 251 18.58 23.08 -7.50
N GLY A 252 18.76 22.78 -6.21
CA GLY A 252 20.09 22.78 -5.58
C GLY A 252 20.52 24.13 -5.02
N GLY A 253 19.65 25.13 -5.09
CA GLY A 253 19.73 26.43 -4.42
C GLY A 253 18.52 26.62 -3.51
N ALA A 254 17.61 27.52 -3.87
CA ALA A 254 16.42 27.82 -3.07
C ALA A 254 15.31 26.76 -3.19
N ALA A 255 15.21 26.04 -4.31
CA ALA A 255 14.16 25.05 -4.51
C ALA A 255 14.38 23.79 -3.66
N ALA A 256 13.31 23.30 -3.03
CA ALA A 256 13.32 22.10 -2.21
C ALA A 256 13.33 20.83 -3.07
N TRP A 257 14.16 19.86 -2.70
CA TRP A 257 14.28 18.59 -3.42
C TRP A 257 12.95 17.83 -3.43
N ARG A 258 12.29 17.71 -2.27
CA ARG A 258 11.00 17.01 -2.15
C ARG A 258 9.90 17.57 -3.04
N VAL A 259 9.80 18.89 -3.10
CA VAL A 259 8.76 19.55 -3.90
C VAL A 259 9.08 19.42 -5.38
N SER A 260 10.36 19.57 -5.76
CA SER A 260 10.80 19.42 -7.15
C SER A 260 10.51 18.03 -7.73
N GLU A 261 10.57 16.96 -6.93
CA GLU A 261 10.18 15.60 -7.40
C GLU A 261 8.68 15.48 -7.76
N THR A 262 7.83 16.40 -7.31
CA THR A 262 6.40 16.44 -7.68
C THR A 262 6.11 17.30 -8.92
N LEU A 263 7.15 17.96 -9.45
CA LEU A 263 7.09 18.83 -10.62
C LEU A 263 7.61 18.09 -11.86
N GLY A 264 7.31 18.64 -13.04
CA GLY A 264 7.64 18.01 -14.33
C GLY A 264 9.11 18.19 -14.72
N ASN A 265 9.36 19.05 -15.70
CA ASN A 265 10.67 19.18 -16.33
C ASN A 265 11.59 20.17 -15.59
N VAL A 266 11.71 20.00 -14.27
CA VAL A 266 12.51 20.86 -13.40
C VAL A 266 13.84 20.20 -12.99
N GLU A 267 14.79 21.00 -12.46
CA GLU A 267 16.01 20.49 -11.84
C GLU A 267 15.69 19.78 -10.50
N THR A 268 15.61 18.44 -10.52
CA THR A 268 15.43 17.59 -9.33
C THR A 268 16.77 17.06 -8.80
N LEU A 269 16.76 16.34 -7.67
CA LEU A 269 18.01 15.79 -7.09
C LEU A 269 18.70 14.84 -8.07
N GLY A 270 17.92 13.98 -8.74
CA GLY A 270 18.46 13.06 -9.75
C GLY A 270 18.92 13.74 -11.05
N LYS A 271 18.43 14.96 -11.34
CA LYS A 271 18.70 15.71 -12.59
C LYS A 271 19.75 16.82 -12.43
N THR A 272 20.15 17.17 -11.21
CA THR A 272 21.21 18.17 -10.98
C THR A 272 22.61 17.63 -11.34
N SER A 273 23.60 18.53 -11.44
CA SER A 273 24.97 18.17 -11.78
C SER A 273 25.67 17.41 -10.65
N ARG A 274 26.17 16.20 -10.97
CA ARG A 274 27.02 15.39 -10.09
C ARG A 274 28.36 16.05 -9.73
N ALA A 275 28.76 17.09 -10.44
CA ALA A 275 29.97 17.85 -10.16
C ALA A 275 29.81 18.84 -9.00
N TRP A 276 28.60 19.19 -8.58
CA TRP A 276 28.41 20.20 -7.54
C TRP A 276 28.20 19.64 -6.14
N PHE A 277 27.75 18.38 -6.06
CA PHE A 277 27.47 17.66 -4.82
C PHE A 277 28.42 16.47 -4.65
N ARG A 278 28.34 15.79 -3.50
CA ARG A 278 29.02 14.51 -3.32
C ARG A 278 28.35 13.43 -4.17
N GLU A 279 29.10 12.38 -4.52
CA GLU A 279 28.55 11.27 -5.33
C GLU A 279 27.53 10.41 -4.57
N ASP A 280 27.72 10.24 -3.27
CA ASP A 280 26.84 9.46 -2.39
C ASP A 280 25.45 10.11 -2.22
N MET A 281 25.31 11.43 -2.38
CA MET A 281 24.00 12.11 -2.38
C MET A 281 23.02 11.51 -3.40
N PHE A 282 23.51 11.01 -4.54
CA PHE A 282 22.63 10.53 -5.60
C PHE A 282 21.94 9.20 -5.28
N GLN A 283 22.26 8.55 -4.16
CA GLN A 283 21.46 7.44 -3.64
C GLN A 283 20.03 7.87 -3.28
N PHE A 284 19.82 9.16 -2.99
CA PHE A 284 18.51 9.76 -2.71
C PHE A 284 17.71 10.10 -3.97
N SER A 285 18.23 9.86 -5.19
CA SER A 285 17.56 10.28 -6.45
C SER A 285 16.17 9.66 -6.66
N ALA A 286 15.90 8.51 -6.02
CA ALA A 286 14.60 7.85 -6.02
C ALA A 286 13.99 7.74 -4.61
N ALA A 287 14.55 8.47 -3.63
CA ALA A 287 14.21 8.40 -2.22
C ALA A 287 14.49 9.73 -1.51
N VAL A 288 14.10 10.85 -2.13
CA VAL A 288 14.36 12.21 -1.63
C VAL A 288 13.75 12.44 -0.24
N ASP A 289 12.66 11.74 0.05
CA ASP A 289 11.94 11.70 1.31
C ASP A 289 12.75 11.11 2.47
N LYS A 290 13.81 10.35 2.18
CA LYS A 290 14.79 9.89 3.19
C LYS A 290 15.87 10.92 3.52
N LEU A 291 16.03 11.98 2.73
CA LEU A 291 17.05 12.99 2.99
C LEU A 291 16.68 13.76 4.27
N PRO A 292 17.48 13.74 5.36
CA PRO A 292 17.02 14.26 6.66
C PRO A 292 16.94 15.79 6.73
N TYR A 293 17.31 16.48 5.66
CA TYR A 293 17.14 17.93 5.49
C TYR A 293 16.47 18.23 4.14
N ASP A 294 16.07 19.49 3.94
CA ASP A 294 15.80 20.04 2.61
C ASP A 294 16.30 21.50 2.49
N HIS A 295 16.19 22.11 1.31
CA HIS A 295 16.84 23.41 1.04
C HIS A 295 16.16 24.62 1.70
N HIS A 296 14.96 24.45 2.28
CA HIS A 296 14.39 25.45 3.19
C HIS A 296 15.21 25.55 4.49
N GLU A 297 15.82 24.46 4.95
CA GLU A 297 16.75 24.46 6.09
C GLU A 297 18.12 25.04 5.73
N LEU A 298 18.60 24.82 4.51
CA LEU A 298 19.78 25.51 3.99
C LEU A 298 19.57 27.04 4.01
N MET A 299 18.41 27.51 3.56
CA MET A 299 18.04 28.92 3.68
C MET A 299 17.95 29.33 5.15
N ALA A 300 17.27 28.55 5.99
CA ALA A 300 17.11 28.85 7.41
C ALA A 300 18.45 29.05 8.12
N MET A 301 19.52 28.31 7.77
CA MET A 301 20.86 28.50 8.35
C MET A 301 21.41 29.93 8.22
N VAL A 302 20.90 30.74 7.28
CA VAL A 302 21.22 32.16 7.19
C VAL A 302 20.67 32.93 8.41
N ALA A 303 19.51 32.56 8.95
CA ALA A 303 18.89 33.20 10.10
C ALA A 303 19.84 33.25 11.32
N PRO A 304 19.93 34.37 12.03
CA PRO A 304 19.07 35.57 11.93
C PRO A 304 19.52 36.60 10.89
N ARG A 305 20.55 36.32 10.07
CA ARG A 305 21.06 37.26 9.06
C ARG A 305 20.05 37.43 7.92
N ALA A 306 20.28 38.43 7.08
CA ALA A 306 19.35 38.75 6.02
C ALA A 306 19.53 37.87 4.79
N LEU A 307 18.42 37.47 4.18
CA LEU A 307 18.37 36.67 2.95
C LEU A 307 17.38 37.33 1.97
N LEU A 308 17.79 37.47 0.71
CA LEU A 308 16.93 37.81 -0.40
C LEU A 308 17.07 36.75 -1.49
N VAL A 309 15.96 36.13 -1.87
CA VAL A 309 15.92 35.14 -2.97
C VAL A 309 15.20 35.75 -4.17
N LEU A 310 15.82 35.71 -5.34
CA LEU A 310 15.21 36.16 -6.59
C LEU A 310 14.99 34.97 -7.52
N GLY A 311 13.85 34.89 -8.20
CA GLY A 311 13.51 33.82 -9.15
C GLY A 311 12.96 34.36 -10.48
N ASN A 312 12.88 33.49 -11.48
CA ASN A 312 12.43 33.80 -12.83
C ASN A 312 11.66 32.61 -13.45
N PRO A 313 10.31 32.65 -13.41
CA PRO A 313 9.47 31.53 -13.80
C PRO A 313 9.43 31.31 -15.33
N ASP A 314 10.06 32.16 -16.15
CA ASP A 314 10.23 31.93 -17.59
C ASP A 314 11.14 30.72 -17.88
N TYR A 315 11.93 30.30 -16.88
CA TYR A 315 12.89 29.20 -16.99
C TYR A 315 12.52 28.03 -16.08
N GLU A 316 11.73 27.10 -16.63
CA GLU A 316 11.15 25.95 -15.89
C GLU A 316 12.18 25.16 -15.07
N TRP A 317 13.42 24.99 -15.56
CA TRP A 317 14.47 24.26 -14.87
C TRP A 317 14.87 24.87 -13.51
N LEU A 318 14.58 26.15 -13.28
CA LEU A 318 14.81 26.79 -11.97
C LEU A 318 13.88 26.24 -10.89
N ALA A 319 12.80 25.56 -11.24
CA ALA A 319 11.85 25.00 -10.27
C ALA A 319 11.27 26.07 -9.33
N ASP A 320 10.96 27.27 -9.81
CA ASP A 320 10.55 28.40 -8.96
C ASP A 320 9.25 28.14 -8.18
N GLU A 321 8.36 27.26 -8.64
CA GLU A 321 7.21 26.78 -7.84
C GLU A 321 7.68 26.07 -6.57
N SER A 322 8.71 25.21 -6.68
CA SER A 322 9.37 24.57 -5.55
C SER A 322 10.15 25.59 -4.70
N GLY A 323 10.83 26.55 -5.35
CA GLY A 323 11.47 27.69 -4.71
C GLY A 323 10.51 28.50 -3.85
N TYR A 324 9.30 28.77 -4.33
CA TYR A 324 8.25 29.45 -3.59
C TYR A 324 7.84 28.66 -2.33
N VAL A 325 7.53 27.37 -2.44
CA VAL A 325 7.18 26.54 -1.28
C VAL A 325 8.30 26.54 -0.23
N SER A 326 9.54 26.36 -0.69
CA SER A 326 10.75 26.36 0.14
C SER A 326 10.97 27.71 0.84
N CYS A 327 10.81 28.83 0.13
CA CYS A 327 10.92 30.17 0.71
C CYS A 327 9.83 30.43 1.76
N ARG A 328 8.58 30.00 1.50
CA ARG A 328 7.49 30.12 2.47
C ARG A 328 7.79 29.34 3.76
N ALA A 329 8.29 28.11 3.64
CA ALA A 329 8.67 27.28 4.78
C ALA A 329 9.86 27.90 5.57
N ALA A 330 10.90 28.34 4.88
CA ALA A 330 12.06 28.97 5.51
C ALA A 330 11.70 30.28 6.23
N HIS A 331 10.75 31.08 5.69
CA HIS A 331 10.32 32.35 6.28
C HIS A 331 9.71 32.21 7.66
N GLU A 332 9.09 31.06 7.96
CA GLU A 332 8.58 30.76 9.29
C GLU A 332 9.66 30.76 10.37
N VAL A 333 10.92 30.47 10.03
CA VAL A 333 12.05 30.55 10.97
C VAL A 333 12.31 32.00 11.40
N TRP A 334 12.38 32.94 10.45
CA TRP A 334 12.53 34.36 10.76
C TRP A 334 11.33 34.95 11.48
N LYS A 335 10.10 34.56 11.09
CA LYS A 335 8.87 34.99 11.76
C LYS A 335 8.82 34.51 13.22
N THR A 336 9.23 33.26 13.47
CA THR A 336 9.30 32.67 14.82
C THR A 336 10.24 33.47 15.72
N PHE A 337 11.36 33.95 15.18
CA PHE A 337 12.30 34.80 15.91
C PHE A 337 11.91 36.29 15.94
N GLY A 338 10.75 36.69 15.42
CA GLY A 338 10.28 38.08 15.41
C GLY A 338 11.08 39.01 14.47
N ILE A 339 11.79 38.45 13.48
CA ILE A 339 12.65 39.15 12.53
C ILE A 339 12.27 38.79 11.08
N GLY A 340 10.96 38.62 10.83
CA GLY A 340 10.41 38.23 9.54
C GLY A 340 10.84 39.13 8.38
N ASP A 341 11.10 40.41 8.65
CA ASP A 341 11.56 41.41 7.68
C ASP A 341 13.00 41.23 7.20
N ARG A 342 13.76 40.27 7.75
CA ARG A 342 15.12 39.94 7.30
C ARG A 342 15.16 38.88 6.20
N PHE A 343 14.05 38.23 5.89
CA PHE A 343 13.95 37.34 4.74
C PHE A 343 12.85 37.79 3.79
N GLY A 344 13.21 37.93 2.51
CA GLY A 344 12.28 38.20 1.43
C GLY A 344 12.59 37.35 0.20
N PHE A 345 11.57 37.17 -0.64
CA PHE A 345 11.71 36.50 -1.93
C PHE A 345 10.85 37.18 -3.00
N SER A 346 11.36 37.19 -4.22
CA SER A 346 10.70 37.80 -5.37
C SER A 346 10.91 36.97 -6.62
N ILE A 347 9.84 36.48 -7.21
CA ILE A 347 9.86 35.61 -8.40
C ILE A 347 9.02 36.29 -9.48
N VAL A 348 9.66 36.78 -10.54
CA VAL A 348 8.97 37.55 -11.59
C VAL A 348 9.42 37.12 -12.99
N ALA A 349 8.49 37.12 -13.92
CA ALA A 349 8.72 36.79 -15.33
C ALA A 349 9.20 38.01 -16.15
N GLY A 350 9.49 37.78 -17.43
CA GLY A 350 9.63 38.83 -18.44
C GLY A 350 11.02 39.41 -18.55
N HIS A 351 12.06 38.66 -18.15
CA HIS A 351 13.45 39.10 -18.28
C HIS A 351 14.41 37.94 -18.60
N PRO A 352 15.53 38.23 -19.29
CA PRO A 352 16.59 37.25 -19.51
C PRO A 352 17.18 36.68 -18.21
N HIS A 353 17.64 35.43 -18.29
CA HIS A 353 18.32 34.73 -17.18
C HIS A 353 19.50 35.55 -16.66
N CYS A 354 19.61 35.68 -15.34
CA CYS A 354 20.63 36.48 -14.64
C CYS A 354 20.62 38.00 -14.88
N GLN A 355 19.53 38.54 -15.42
CA GLN A 355 19.35 39.99 -15.50
C GLN A 355 18.38 40.45 -14.42
N LEU A 356 18.79 41.39 -13.56
CA LEU A 356 17.86 42.01 -12.60
C LEU A 356 16.86 42.92 -13.35
N PRO A 357 15.54 42.63 -13.34
CA PRO A 357 14.53 43.49 -13.94
C PRO A 357 14.27 44.74 -13.10
N ASP A 358 13.75 45.79 -13.72
CA ASP A 358 13.38 47.05 -13.04
C ASP A 358 12.37 46.84 -11.90
N SER A 359 11.52 45.80 -12.00
CA SER A 359 10.53 45.45 -10.98
C SER A 359 11.14 44.93 -9.68
N GLN A 360 12.26 44.21 -9.74
CA GLN A 360 12.96 43.67 -8.56
C GLN A 360 14.03 44.60 -8.00
N ARG A 361 14.50 45.56 -8.80
CA ARG A 361 15.56 46.48 -8.38
C ARG A 361 15.27 47.20 -7.05
N PRO A 362 14.07 47.77 -6.80
CA PRO A 362 13.76 48.40 -5.51
C PRO A 362 13.88 47.45 -4.30
N GLU A 363 13.61 46.16 -4.50
CA GLU A 363 13.67 45.14 -3.44
C GLU A 363 15.13 44.86 -3.04
N VAL A 364 16.01 44.66 -4.04
CA VAL A 364 17.46 44.52 -3.82
C VAL A 364 18.02 45.75 -3.12
N GLU A 365 17.63 46.94 -3.60
CA GLU A 365 18.05 48.21 -3.03
C GLU A 365 17.64 48.36 -1.56
N ALA A 366 16.40 47.99 -1.22
CA ALA A 366 15.90 48.05 0.15
C ALA A 366 16.68 47.12 1.10
N PHE A 367 17.01 45.89 0.67
CA PHE A 367 17.82 44.96 1.45
C PHE A 367 19.24 45.48 1.68
N VAL A 368 19.88 46.04 0.65
CA VAL A 368 21.20 46.68 0.77
C VAL A 368 21.12 47.88 1.74
N ASP A 369 20.11 48.73 1.58
CA ASP A 369 19.91 49.91 2.41
C ASP A 369 19.72 49.55 3.89
N LYS A 370 18.92 48.52 4.18
CA LYS A 370 18.65 48.10 5.56
C LYS A 370 19.82 47.37 6.20
N PHE A 371 20.35 46.35 5.53
CA PHE A 371 21.26 45.39 6.14
C PHE A 371 22.74 45.74 5.95
N LEU A 372 23.09 46.53 4.94
CA LEU A 372 24.46 47.03 4.78
C LEU A 372 24.63 48.47 5.28
N LEU A 373 23.62 49.33 5.14
CA LEU A 373 23.72 50.75 5.53
C LEU A 373 23.01 51.11 6.83
N GLY A 374 22.22 50.20 7.42
CA GLY A 374 21.51 50.45 8.67
C GLY A 374 20.30 51.38 8.56
N LYS A 375 19.74 51.55 7.35
CA LYS A 375 18.50 52.32 7.14
C LYS A 375 17.30 51.48 7.55
N SER A 376 16.91 51.55 8.82
CA SER A 376 15.91 50.67 9.43
C SER A 376 14.49 50.84 8.86
N ASP A 377 14.21 51.96 8.20
CA ASP A 377 12.93 52.30 7.57
C ASP A 377 12.76 51.75 6.15
N ALA A 378 13.81 51.17 5.55
CA ALA A 378 13.70 50.51 4.25
C ALA A 378 12.74 49.30 4.33
N ASN A 379 11.79 49.23 3.39
CA ASN A 379 10.81 48.16 3.34
C ASN A 379 11.41 46.88 2.73
N THR A 380 11.59 45.86 3.56
CA THR A 380 12.13 44.55 3.17
C THR A 380 11.12 43.43 3.30
N ASP A 381 9.84 43.76 3.51
CA ASP A 381 8.73 42.80 3.44
C ASP A 381 8.39 42.50 1.98
N VAL A 382 9.11 41.52 1.41
CA VAL A 382 9.07 41.17 -0.01
C VAL A 382 8.66 39.70 -0.15
N THR A 383 7.48 39.45 -0.73
CA THR A 383 6.94 38.10 -0.99
C THR A 383 6.24 38.04 -2.35
N ASN A 384 6.93 38.43 -3.41
CA ASN A 384 6.35 38.55 -4.76
C ASN A 384 6.47 37.22 -5.53
N HIS A 385 5.38 36.72 -6.13
CA HIS A 385 5.37 35.45 -6.88
C HIS A 385 4.12 35.31 -7.79
N PRO A 386 4.16 34.43 -8.81
CA PRO A 386 2.99 34.11 -9.64
C PRO A 386 2.17 32.88 -9.16
N PHE A 387 2.56 32.23 -8.06
CA PHE A 387 2.07 30.89 -7.66
C PHE A 387 0.83 30.87 -6.74
N ASP A 388 -0.22 31.62 -7.07
CA ASP A 388 -1.41 31.77 -6.21
C ASP A 388 -2.20 30.46 -5.97
N LEU A 389 -2.05 29.48 -6.86
CA LEU A 389 -2.73 28.18 -6.80
C LEU A 389 -1.87 27.08 -6.16
N VAL A 390 -0.66 27.40 -5.72
CA VAL A 390 0.25 26.43 -5.10
C VAL A 390 -0.08 26.34 -3.61
N GLU A 391 -0.65 25.21 -3.23
CA GLU A 391 -0.96 24.87 -1.84
C GLU A 391 0.35 24.56 -1.09
N HIS A 392 1.09 25.60 -0.71
CA HIS A 392 2.40 25.44 -0.09
C HIS A 392 2.32 24.95 1.36
N GLU A 393 1.23 25.25 2.09
CA GLU A 393 1.16 25.04 3.54
C GLU A 393 1.21 23.56 3.94
N PHE A 394 0.57 22.64 3.19
CA PHE A 394 0.53 21.23 3.58
C PHE A 394 1.94 20.58 3.60
N TRP A 395 2.92 21.19 2.93
CA TRP A 395 4.31 20.76 2.99
C TRP A 395 4.96 21.01 4.34
N TYR A 396 4.42 21.94 5.14
CA TYR A 396 5.04 22.36 6.39
C TYR A 396 4.09 22.71 7.54
N ASP A 397 2.80 22.46 7.38
CA ASP A 397 1.80 22.77 8.41
C ASP A 397 1.87 21.85 9.62
N GLY A 398 2.45 20.66 9.47
CA GLY A 398 2.74 19.76 10.59
C GLY A 398 3.54 20.45 11.70
N TRP A 399 4.50 21.31 11.33
CA TRP A 399 5.37 22.00 12.29
C TRP A 399 4.88 23.40 12.67
N THR A 400 4.01 24.03 11.90
CA THR A 400 3.44 25.35 12.25
C THR A 400 2.08 25.25 12.96
N LYS A 401 1.30 24.20 12.69
CA LYS A 401 -0.05 23.96 13.24
C LYS A 401 -0.12 22.74 14.16
N GLY A 402 0.94 21.93 14.24
CA GLY A 402 1.00 20.73 15.09
C GLY A 402 0.30 19.49 14.52
N LYS A 403 -0.40 19.61 13.38
CA LYS A 403 -1.00 18.51 12.64
C LYS A 403 -0.80 18.74 11.15
N SER A 404 -0.19 17.76 10.49
CA SER A 404 0.06 17.81 9.04
C SER A 404 -1.24 17.55 8.27
N THR A 405 -1.50 18.35 7.24
CA THR A 405 -2.53 18.06 6.22
C THR A 405 -1.94 17.42 4.97
N PHE A 406 -0.65 17.11 4.97
CA PHE A 406 0.00 16.37 3.88
C PHE A 406 -0.76 15.04 3.63
N PRO A 407 -1.20 14.76 2.39
CA PRO A 407 -1.97 13.55 2.12
C PRO A 407 -1.16 12.27 2.41
N THR A 408 -1.80 11.25 2.99
CA THR A 408 -1.18 9.93 3.27
C THR A 408 -1.82 8.83 2.42
N LEU A 409 -1.06 7.77 2.13
CA LEU A 409 -1.49 6.66 1.28
C LEU A 409 -2.47 5.68 1.97
N ASP A 410 -2.71 5.83 3.27
CA ASP A 410 -3.50 4.93 4.14
C ASP A 410 -5.02 5.19 4.16
N GLY A 411 -5.53 5.99 3.23
CA GLY A 411 -6.86 5.69 2.67
C GLY A 411 -8.09 6.44 3.19
N GLU A 412 -7.97 7.64 3.76
CA GLU A 412 -9.16 8.51 3.99
C GLU A 412 -9.16 9.82 3.18
N ASN A 413 -8.01 10.31 2.72
CA ASN A 413 -7.88 11.65 2.13
C ASN A 413 -7.40 11.71 0.68
N ILE A 414 -6.98 10.60 0.08
CA ILE A 414 -6.58 10.56 -1.34
C ILE A 414 -7.72 9.99 -2.22
N GLU A 415 -7.87 10.53 -3.42
CA GLU A 415 -8.72 9.94 -4.44
C GLU A 415 -7.84 9.59 -5.63
N THR A 416 -7.90 8.33 -6.08
CA THR A 416 -7.06 7.79 -7.14
C THR A 416 -7.92 7.00 -8.11
N PHE A 417 -7.77 7.28 -9.41
CA PHE A 417 -8.41 6.60 -10.52
C PHE A 417 -7.34 6.01 -11.43
N THR A 418 -7.55 4.79 -11.91
CA THR A 418 -6.62 4.16 -12.85
C THR A 418 -7.36 3.56 -14.03
N PHE A 419 -6.76 3.67 -15.22
CA PHE A 419 -7.36 3.24 -16.48
C PHE A 419 -6.30 2.55 -17.33
N GLU A 420 -6.61 1.38 -17.89
CA GLU A 420 -5.77 0.77 -18.93
C GLU A 420 -6.02 1.49 -20.26
N ALA A 421 -4.97 1.97 -20.91
CA ALA A 421 -5.10 2.83 -22.08
C ALA A 421 -5.84 2.14 -23.23
N GLU A 422 -5.56 0.85 -23.45
CA GLU A 422 -6.19 0.03 -24.48
C GLU A 422 -7.65 -0.32 -24.17
N ALA A 423 -8.08 -0.21 -22.91
CA ALA A 423 -9.46 -0.47 -22.51
C ALA A 423 -10.39 0.75 -22.73
N MET A 424 -9.83 1.93 -23.00
CA MET A 424 -10.57 3.19 -23.16
C MET A 424 -10.94 3.50 -24.62
N GLU A 425 -11.07 2.47 -25.46
CA GLU A 425 -11.49 2.56 -26.87
C GLU A 425 -10.71 3.66 -27.65
N PRO A 426 -9.38 3.55 -27.76
CA PRO A 426 -8.57 4.55 -28.42
C PRO A 426 -9.01 4.78 -29.88
N GLY A 427 -8.96 6.03 -30.34
CA GLY A 427 -9.30 6.39 -31.71
C GLY A 427 -8.47 5.65 -32.76
N SER A 428 -8.96 5.63 -34.00
CA SER A 428 -8.43 4.79 -35.07
C SER A 428 -6.96 5.03 -35.44
N ASP A 429 -6.35 6.14 -35.04
CA ASP A 429 -4.95 6.45 -35.32
C ASP A 429 -3.99 5.72 -34.37
N TRP A 430 -4.47 5.31 -33.20
CA TRP A 430 -3.73 4.48 -32.25
C TRP A 430 -3.70 3.01 -32.68
N GLN A 431 -2.68 2.29 -32.23
CA GLN A 431 -2.52 0.85 -32.41
C GLN A 431 -2.25 0.19 -31.05
N ILE A 432 -3.00 -0.88 -30.76
CA ILE A 432 -2.80 -1.71 -29.57
C ILE A 432 -1.70 -2.72 -29.87
N LYS A 433 -0.70 -2.82 -28.99
CA LYS A 433 0.40 -3.78 -29.03
C LYS A 433 0.47 -4.56 -27.73
N SER A 434 1.27 -5.63 -27.71
CA SER A 434 1.43 -6.50 -26.54
C SER A 434 2.89 -6.63 -26.12
N THR A 435 3.12 -6.66 -24.81
CA THR A 435 4.40 -7.02 -24.18
C THR A 435 4.13 -7.47 -22.75
N GLU A 436 4.93 -8.39 -22.21
CA GLU A 436 4.74 -8.92 -20.86
C GLU A 436 4.96 -7.85 -19.77
N ASP A 437 5.76 -6.82 -20.05
CA ASP A 437 6.10 -5.75 -19.11
C ASP A 437 5.05 -4.63 -19.01
N ALA A 438 4.06 -4.63 -19.93
CA ALA A 438 2.95 -3.69 -19.93
C ALA A 438 1.85 -4.16 -18.96
N SER A 439 1.12 -3.20 -18.39
CA SER A 439 -0.05 -3.51 -17.58
C SER A 439 -1.05 -4.30 -18.43
N ALA A 440 -1.67 -5.33 -17.84
CA ALA A 440 -2.54 -6.28 -18.55
C ALA A 440 -1.94 -6.91 -19.84
N GLY A 441 -0.62 -6.84 -20.04
CA GLY A 441 0.09 -7.36 -21.21
C GLY A 441 -0.11 -6.56 -22.51
N LYS A 442 -0.68 -5.35 -22.46
CA LYS A 442 -1.02 -4.54 -23.64
C LYS A 442 -0.74 -3.05 -23.41
N TYR A 443 -0.49 -2.32 -24.50
CA TYR A 443 -0.31 -0.88 -24.49
C TYR A 443 -0.75 -0.28 -25.83
N ILE A 444 -0.87 1.04 -25.90
CA ILE A 444 -1.17 1.77 -27.14
C ILE A 444 0.01 2.63 -27.59
N THR A 445 0.14 2.81 -28.90
CA THR A 445 1.09 3.76 -29.50
C THR A 445 0.51 4.28 -30.81
N ILE A 446 1.02 5.38 -31.34
CA ILE A 446 0.52 5.92 -32.60
C ILE A 446 1.06 5.15 -33.81
N LYS A 447 0.32 5.13 -34.91
CA LYS A 447 0.85 4.63 -36.20
C LYS A 447 2.08 5.45 -36.61
N SER A 448 3.12 4.77 -37.08
CA SER A 448 4.42 5.38 -37.36
C SER A 448 4.42 6.52 -38.38
N SER A 449 3.39 6.64 -39.21
CA SER A 449 3.25 7.71 -40.21
C SER A 449 2.58 8.99 -39.69
N LEU A 450 2.24 9.08 -38.40
CA LEU A 450 1.45 10.18 -37.83
C LEU A 450 2.21 10.89 -36.70
N GLU A 451 2.29 12.22 -36.79
CA GLU A 451 2.85 13.13 -35.78
C GLU A 451 2.10 14.48 -35.84
N SER A 452 2.10 15.24 -34.74
CA SER A 452 1.46 16.56 -34.65
C SER A 452 2.12 17.48 -33.58
N PRO A 453 3.40 17.85 -33.75
CA PRO A 453 4.15 18.57 -32.73
C PRO A 453 3.75 20.05 -32.52
N GLN A 454 3.08 20.67 -33.50
CA GLN A 454 2.73 22.11 -33.45
C GLN A 454 1.34 22.39 -32.90
N ALA A 455 0.40 21.46 -32.99
CA ALA A 455 -0.98 21.62 -32.50
C ALA A 455 -1.63 20.25 -32.26
N ALA A 456 -2.65 20.20 -31.40
CA ALA A 456 -3.41 18.97 -31.17
C ALA A 456 -4.13 18.51 -32.47
N PRO A 457 -4.11 17.22 -32.82
CA PRO A 457 -4.80 16.67 -33.99
C PRO A 457 -6.30 17.02 -34.01
N ALA A 458 -6.84 17.34 -35.18
CA ALA A 458 -8.28 17.60 -35.35
C ALA A 458 -9.10 16.30 -35.40
N GLY A 459 -10.32 16.34 -34.87
CA GLY A 459 -11.23 15.18 -34.83
C GLY A 459 -10.88 14.16 -33.73
N ASP A 460 -11.57 13.01 -33.77
CA ASP A 460 -11.54 12.00 -32.70
C ASP A 460 -10.66 10.79 -33.01
N SER A 461 -10.15 10.66 -34.24
CA SER A 461 -9.31 9.52 -34.64
C SER A 461 -8.01 9.45 -33.84
N GLY A 462 -7.47 10.59 -33.41
CA GLY A 462 -6.28 10.70 -32.57
C GLY A 462 -6.56 10.74 -31.06
N SER A 463 -7.82 10.66 -30.64
CA SER A 463 -8.22 10.84 -29.23
C SER A 463 -8.19 9.52 -28.45
N LEU A 464 -7.74 9.60 -27.21
CA LEU A 464 -8.06 8.68 -26.13
C LEU A 464 -8.90 9.45 -25.10
N THR A 465 -10.16 9.06 -24.91
CA THR A 465 -11.10 9.79 -24.06
C THR A 465 -11.47 8.96 -22.84
N ILE A 466 -11.25 9.52 -21.66
CA ILE A 466 -11.35 8.83 -20.37
C ILE A 466 -12.35 9.58 -19.50
N PRO A 467 -13.56 9.03 -19.27
CA PRO A 467 -14.50 9.60 -18.32
C PRO A 467 -14.09 9.23 -16.89
N PHE A 468 -14.16 10.19 -15.98
CA PHE A 468 -13.93 9.97 -14.56
C PHE A 468 -14.87 10.85 -13.70
N THR A 469 -14.97 10.57 -12.40
CA THR A 469 -15.84 11.33 -11.50
C THR A 469 -15.12 11.60 -10.20
N THR A 470 -14.88 12.87 -9.89
CA THR A 470 -14.23 13.34 -8.67
C THR A 470 -15.25 13.52 -7.56
N THR A 471 -14.86 13.25 -6.32
CA THR A 471 -15.72 13.40 -5.14
C THR A 471 -15.44 14.67 -4.33
N LYS A 472 -14.37 15.41 -4.64
CA LYS A 472 -13.94 16.61 -3.91
C LYS A 472 -13.35 17.68 -4.82
N ASP A 473 -13.43 18.93 -4.36
CA ASP A 473 -12.67 20.06 -4.91
C ASP A 473 -11.24 19.99 -4.35
N ALA A 474 -10.32 19.47 -5.17
CA ALA A 474 -8.93 19.26 -4.81
C ALA A 474 -8.04 19.39 -6.04
N LYS A 475 -6.73 19.58 -5.86
CA LYS A 475 -5.76 19.47 -6.95
C LYS A 475 -5.56 17.99 -7.30
N TYR A 476 -5.73 17.64 -8.57
CA TYR A 476 -5.46 16.31 -9.12
C TYR A 476 -4.26 16.35 -10.04
N TYR A 477 -3.52 15.26 -10.05
CA TYR A 477 -2.34 15.03 -10.84
C TYR A 477 -2.62 13.89 -11.83
N ILE A 478 -2.54 14.21 -13.12
CA ILE A 478 -2.67 13.25 -14.21
C ILE A 478 -1.28 12.67 -14.47
N HIS A 479 -1.19 11.36 -14.45
CA HIS A 479 0.00 10.59 -14.74
C HIS A 479 -0.30 9.54 -15.81
N ALA A 480 0.75 9.12 -16.51
CA ALA A 480 0.70 7.96 -17.37
C ALA A 480 1.91 7.06 -17.15
N ARG A 481 1.70 5.75 -17.20
CA ARG A 481 2.76 4.77 -17.32
C ARG A 481 3.13 4.72 -18.80
N VAL A 482 4.34 5.16 -19.11
CA VAL A 482 4.82 5.29 -20.49
C VAL A 482 6.20 4.70 -20.67
N ASN A 483 6.56 4.41 -21.92
CA ASN A 483 7.92 4.11 -22.32
C ASN A 483 8.29 5.02 -23.51
N CYS A 484 9.11 6.03 -23.24
CA CYS A 484 9.48 7.09 -24.18
C CYS A 484 11.02 7.08 -24.35
N PRO A 485 11.57 6.34 -25.31
CA PRO A 485 13.00 6.02 -25.35
C PRO A 485 13.89 7.15 -25.90
N SER A 486 13.32 8.17 -26.55
CA SER A 486 14.07 9.25 -27.20
C SER A 486 13.38 10.61 -27.00
N ALA A 487 14.14 11.69 -27.20
CA ALA A 487 13.62 13.06 -27.07
C ALA A 487 12.69 13.49 -28.22
N ASP A 488 12.60 12.67 -29.27
CA ASP A 488 11.65 12.88 -30.38
C ASP A 488 10.38 12.00 -30.20
N ASP A 489 10.32 11.18 -29.14
CA ASP A 489 9.27 10.20 -28.87
C ASP A 489 8.68 10.38 -27.44
N ASP A 490 8.52 11.61 -26.95
CA ASP A 490 8.31 11.87 -25.52
C ASP A 490 7.19 12.86 -25.18
N SER A 491 6.17 12.96 -26.04
CA SER A 491 5.13 13.96 -25.84
C SER A 491 3.68 13.61 -26.23
N PHE A 492 2.75 14.24 -25.51
CA PHE A 492 1.30 14.15 -25.69
C PHE A 492 0.62 15.53 -25.56
N TRP A 493 -0.57 15.64 -26.13
CA TRP A 493 -1.50 16.74 -25.89
C TRP A 493 -2.55 16.31 -24.85
N ILE A 494 -2.77 17.13 -23.83
CA ILE A 494 -3.67 16.84 -22.71
C ILE A 494 -4.76 17.90 -22.65
N GLN A 495 -6.01 17.47 -22.48
CA GLN A 495 -7.15 18.35 -22.26
C GLN A 495 -8.04 17.74 -21.17
N VAL A 496 -8.51 18.57 -20.25
CA VAL A 496 -9.53 18.20 -19.27
C VAL A 496 -10.79 19.00 -19.56
N ASP A 497 -11.92 18.31 -19.67
CA ASP A 497 -13.21 18.86 -20.05
C ASP A 497 -13.11 19.71 -21.34
N ASP A 498 -13.70 20.91 -21.34
CA ASP A 498 -13.69 21.84 -22.46
C ASP A 498 -12.53 22.86 -22.38
N GLY A 499 -11.48 22.57 -21.60
CA GLY A 499 -10.30 23.43 -21.47
C GLY A 499 -9.41 23.46 -22.72
N ASP A 500 -8.37 24.30 -22.70
CA ASP A 500 -7.38 24.32 -23.79
C ASP A 500 -6.46 23.09 -23.73
N PHE A 501 -5.98 22.64 -24.89
CA PHE A 501 -4.94 21.61 -24.95
C PHE A 501 -3.61 22.16 -24.43
N VAL A 502 -3.00 21.41 -23.52
CA VAL A 502 -1.64 21.68 -23.02
C VAL A 502 -0.68 20.59 -23.47
N THR A 503 0.59 20.93 -23.60
CA THR A 503 1.66 19.98 -23.93
C THR A 503 2.18 19.28 -22.69
N ALA A 504 2.22 17.94 -22.70
CA ALA A 504 3.09 17.15 -21.85
C ALA A 504 4.29 16.72 -22.71
N ASN A 505 5.47 17.31 -22.47
CA ASN A 505 6.66 17.15 -23.33
C ASN A 505 7.90 16.86 -22.46
N GLY A 506 8.94 16.25 -23.03
CA GLY A 506 10.15 15.93 -22.28
C GLY A 506 9.97 14.71 -21.37
N LEU A 507 9.09 13.77 -21.74
CA LEU A 507 8.71 12.60 -20.94
C LEU A 507 9.68 11.41 -21.07
N GLY A 508 10.93 11.64 -21.47
CA GLY A 508 11.90 10.56 -21.69
C GLY A 508 12.04 9.60 -20.51
N THR A 509 11.90 8.30 -20.76
CA THR A 509 11.97 7.23 -19.75
C THR A 509 13.00 6.15 -20.12
N LYS A 510 13.36 5.33 -19.13
CA LYS A 510 14.11 4.09 -19.35
C LYS A 510 13.21 2.90 -19.03
N GLY A 511 12.49 2.41 -20.04
CA GLY A 511 11.46 1.39 -19.87
C GLY A 511 10.13 1.99 -19.39
N TRP A 512 9.26 1.16 -18.83
CA TRP A 512 7.94 1.57 -18.34
C TRP A 512 8.05 2.31 -17.01
N GLN A 513 7.70 3.60 -17.00
CA GLN A 513 7.74 4.43 -15.80
C GLN A 513 6.48 5.31 -15.73
N TRP A 514 6.01 5.60 -14.53
CA TRP A 514 5.00 6.64 -14.33
C TRP A 514 5.62 8.01 -14.53
N VAL A 515 4.99 8.82 -15.38
CA VAL A 515 5.34 10.23 -15.60
C VAL A 515 4.12 11.10 -15.37
N LYS A 516 4.32 12.29 -14.80
CA LYS A 516 3.27 13.29 -14.66
C LYS A 516 3.03 13.97 -16.00
N LEU A 517 1.77 13.99 -16.46
CA LEU A 517 1.36 14.65 -17.69
C LEU A 517 0.86 16.07 -17.43
N HIS A 518 0.01 16.25 -16.41
CA HIS A 518 -0.61 17.54 -16.11
C HIS A 518 -1.15 17.57 -14.67
N ALA A 519 -1.52 18.75 -14.18
CA ALA A 519 -2.24 18.91 -12.92
C ALA A 519 -3.36 19.95 -13.09
N PHE A 520 -4.51 19.71 -12.46
CA PHE A 520 -5.70 20.53 -12.59
C PHE A 520 -6.50 20.55 -11.27
N LYS A 521 -7.42 21.50 -11.09
CA LYS A 521 -8.26 21.62 -9.90
C LYS A 521 -9.74 21.69 -10.31
N PRO A 522 -10.42 20.54 -10.47
CA PRO A 522 -11.82 20.48 -10.84
C PRO A 522 -12.74 20.68 -9.61
N THR A 523 -14.00 21.04 -9.85
CA THR A 523 -15.06 20.85 -8.84
C THR A 523 -15.43 19.37 -8.73
N ALA A 524 -16.02 18.92 -7.62
CA ALA A 524 -16.56 17.56 -7.54
C ALA A 524 -17.62 17.31 -8.63
N GLY A 525 -17.50 16.24 -9.40
CA GLY A 525 -18.41 15.96 -10.50
C GLY A 525 -17.85 15.04 -11.57
N LYS A 526 -18.56 14.94 -12.70
CA LYS A 526 -18.13 14.17 -13.87
C LYS A 526 -17.16 15.01 -14.70
N HIS A 527 -16.09 14.38 -15.13
CA HIS A 527 -15.05 14.99 -15.94
C HIS A 527 -14.62 14.07 -17.07
N THR A 528 -13.98 14.66 -18.07
CA THR A 528 -13.41 13.96 -19.21
C THR A 528 -11.95 14.33 -19.39
N LEU A 529 -11.07 13.34 -19.44
CA LEU A 529 -9.68 13.52 -19.85
C LEU A 529 -9.53 13.09 -21.31
N THR A 530 -9.00 13.97 -22.15
CA THR A 530 -8.65 13.68 -23.54
C THR A 530 -7.14 13.72 -23.71
N ILE A 531 -6.56 12.62 -24.18
CA ILE A 531 -5.14 12.52 -24.55
C ILE A 531 -5.05 12.36 -26.06
N LYS A 532 -4.22 13.18 -26.72
CA LYS A 532 -3.89 13.05 -28.15
C LYS A 532 -2.40 12.90 -28.36
N TYR A 533 -2.03 12.25 -29.47
CA TYR A 533 -0.64 12.09 -29.86
C TYR A 533 -0.03 13.42 -30.29
N ARG A 534 1.22 13.67 -29.89
CA ARG A 534 2.03 14.79 -30.37
C ARG A 534 3.18 14.29 -31.23
N GLU A 535 3.89 13.27 -30.78
CA GLU A 535 4.95 12.60 -31.53
C GLU A 535 4.63 11.11 -31.71
N ASN A 536 5.31 10.47 -32.68
CA ASN A 536 5.29 9.02 -32.78
C ASN A 536 6.28 8.38 -31.80
N GLY A 537 6.26 7.05 -31.69
CA GLY A 537 7.20 6.30 -30.84
C GLY A 537 6.91 6.33 -29.33
N ALA A 538 6.18 7.32 -28.80
CA ALA A 538 5.71 7.32 -27.43
C ALA A 538 4.75 6.12 -27.17
N LEU A 539 5.02 5.35 -26.12
CA LEU A 539 4.23 4.17 -25.76
C LEU A 539 3.44 4.46 -24.48
N LEU A 540 2.11 4.30 -24.52
CA LEU A 540 1.20 4.59 -23.42
C LEU A 540 0.51 3.31 -22.93
N ASP A 541 0.70 2.99 -21.66
CA ASP A 541 0.23 1.74 -21.04
C ASP A 541 -0.97 1.99 -20.13
N ARG A 542 -0.79 2.78 -19.08
CA ARG A 542 -1.83 3.02 -18.06
C ARG A 542 -1.94 4.50 -17.74
N ILE A 543 -3.13 4.96 -17.38
CA ILE A 543 -3.40 6.35 -16.99
C ILE A 543 -3.81 6.36 -15.52
N GLY A 544 -3.28 7.32 -14.77
CA GLY A 544 -3.55 7.55 -13.37
C GLY A 544 -4.00 8.98 -13.11
N ILE A 545 -5.04 9.17 -12.32
CA ILE A 545 -5.48 10.50 -11.87
C ILE A 545 -5.58 10.44 -10.35
N THR A 546 -4.82 11.24 -9.63
CA THR A 546 -4.78 11.16 -8.17
C THR A 546 -4.66 12.52 -7.49
N THR A 547 -5.21 12.68 -6.30
CA THR A 547 -4.94 13.86 -5.44
C THR A 547 -3.62 13.78 -4.70
N TYR A 548 -2.86 12.67 -4.83
CA TYR A 548 -1.57 12.50 -4.17
C TYR A 548 -0.44 13.17 -4.98
N PRO A 549 0.35 14.10 -4.41
CA PRO A 549 1.41 14.80 -5.14
C PRO A 549 2.52 13.89 -5.69
N PHE A 550 2.86 12.81 -4.97
CA PHE A 550 3.78 11.77 -5.45
C PHE A 550 3.00 10.69 -6.20
N GLY A 551 2.31 11.09 -7.28
CA GLY A 551 1.26 10.27 -7.87
C GLY A 551 1.70 8.88 -8.29
N ALA A 552 2.95 8.69 -8.74
CA ALA A 552 3.50 7.37 -9.05
C ALA A 552 3.34 6.37 -7.89
N ASP A 553 3.65 6.77 -6.65
CA ASP A 553 3.55 5.89 -5.48
C ASP A 553 2.09 5.53 -5.17
N ALA A 554 1.17 6.50 -5.30
CA ALA A 554 -0.26 6.23 -5.14
C ALA A 554 -0.79 5.31 -6.25
N LEU A 555 -0.23 5.38 -7.44
CA LEU A 555 -0.65 4.58 -8.60
C LEU A 555 -0.07 3.16 -8.60
N ASP A 556 1.13 3.00 -8.04
CA ASP A 556 1.73 1.69 -7.76
C ASP A 556 1.07 1.03 -6.54
N ALA A 557 0.73 1.80 -5.50
CA ALA A 557 -0.06 1.34 -4.36
C ALA A 557 -1.51 1.03 -4.76
N ALA A 558 -2.08 1.78 -5.69
CA ALA A 558 -3.34 1.48 -6.38
C ALA A 558 -3.13 0.33 -7.38
N LYS A 559 -2.80 -0.85 -6.85
CA LYS A 559 -2.99 -2.13 -7.55
C LYS A 559 -4.39 -2.13 -8.14
N ALA A 560 -4.51 -2.61 -9.38
CA ALA A 560 -5.78 -2.70 -10.10
C ALA A 560 -6.88 -3.19 -9.15
N GLU A 561 -7.95 -2.42 -9.10
CA GLU A 561 -9.00 -2.58 -8.12
C GLU A 561 -9.50 -4.05 -8.16
N PRO A 562 -9.51 -4.80 -7.04
CA PRO A 562 -9.63 -6.27 -7.01
C PRO A 562 -10.69 -6.83 -7.97
N SER A 563 -10.35 -7.92 -8.69
CA SER A 563 -11.24 -8.55 -9.66
C SER A 563 -11.31 -10.06 -9.41
N LEU A 564 -12.52 -10.64 -9.46
CA LEU A 564 -12.70 -12.08 -9.18
C LEU A 564 -12.12 -12.94 -10.29
N LYS A 565 -12.28 -12.53 -11.55
CA LYS A 565 -11.72 -13.25 -12.71
C LYS A 565 -10.20 -13.34 -12.65
N ASP A 566 -9.51 -12.28 -12.20
CA ASP A 566 -8.05 -12.29 -12.10
C ASP A 566 -7.59 -13.12 -10.89
N ALA A 567 -8.29 -13.02 -9.75
CA ALA A 567 -8.01 -13.83 -8.57
C ALA A 567 -8.20 -15.33 -8.84
N VAL A 568 -9.26 -15.72 -9.56
CA VAL A 568 -9.50 -17.10 -9.98
C VAL A 568 -8.41 -17.55 -10.97
N GLY A 569 -8.05 -16.71 -11.94
CA GLY A 569 -7.02 -17.00 -12.93
C GLY A 569 -7.37 -18.21 -13.80
N LYS A 570 -6.44 -19.15 -13.95
CA LYS A 570 -6.60 -20.35 -14.81
C LYS A 570 -7.28 -21.53 -14.10
N ARG A 571 -7.82 -21.35 -12.88
CA ARG A 571 -8.35 -22.46 -12.06
C ARG A 571 -9.65 -23.02 -12.62
N PHE A 572 -10.60 -22.15 -12.93
CA PHE A 572 -11.91 -22.44 -13.52
C PHE A 572 -12.49 -21.13 -14.07
N LYS A 573 -13.56 -21.18 -14.86
CA LYS A 573 -14.26 -19.95 -15.27
C LYS A 573 -15.10 -19.40 -14.11
N ILE A 574 -15.05 -18.09 -13.89
CA ILE A 574 -15.96 -17.41 -12.96
C ILE A 574 -17.09 -16.72 -13.73
N GLY A 575 -18.33 -16.97 -13.32
CA GLY A 575 -19.52 -16.48 -14.03
C GLY A 575 -20.61 -15.95 -13.14
N VAL A 576 -21.67 -15.43 -13.77
CA VAL A 576 -22.84 -14.92 -13.07
C VAL A 576 -24.11 -15.09 -13.91
N GLY A 577 -25.20 -15.50 -13.26
CA GLY A 577 -26.53 -15.54 -13.84
C GLY A 577 -27.25 -14.21 -13.64
N VAL A 578 -27.75 -13.58 -14.71
CA VAL A 578 -28.44 -12.28 -14.63
C VAL A 578 -29.63 -12.20 -15.57
N GLY A 579 -30.63 -11.40 -15.21
CA GLY A 579 -31.76 -11.09 -16.10
C GLY A 579 -31.33 -10.23 -17.30
N HIS A 580 -32.02 -10.35 -18.44
CA HIS A 580 -31.67 -9.63 -19.68
C HIS A 580 -31.73 -8.09 -19.60
N ARG A 581 -32.38 -7.53 -18.58
CA ARG A 581 -32.40 -6.08 -18.34
C ARG A 581 -31.19 -5.60 -17.53
N VAL A 582 -30.54 -6.49 -16.79
CA VAL A 582 -29.36 -6.16 -15.98
C VAL A 582 -28.19 -5.74 -16.87
N VAL A 583 -27.97 -6.46 -17.98
CA VAL A 583 -26.91 -6.15 -18.95
C VAL A 583 -27.12 -4.81 -19.68
N GLN A 584 -28.32 -4.21 -19.59
CA GLN A 584 -28.62 -2.89 -20.17
C GLN A 584 -28.33 -1.74 -19.20
N ASN A 585 -28.12 -2.02 -17.90
CA ASN A 585 -27.74 -1.02 -16.92
C ASN A 585 -26.22 -0.80 -16.94
N ALA A 586 -25.77 0.46 -17.09
CA ALA A 586 -24.35 0.78 -17.27
C ALA A 586 -23.47 0.42 -16.06
N GLU A 587 -23.98 0.59 -14.83
CA GLU A 587 -23.24 0.28 -13.61
C GLU A 587 -23.14 -1.24 -13.39
N ASP A 588 -24.23 -1.97 -13.62
CA ASP A 588 -24.24 -3.44 -13.55
C ASP A 588 -23.34 -4.05 -14.64
N ALA A 589 -23.39 -3.50 -15.86
CA ALA A 589 -22.53 -3.91 -16.96
C ALA A 589 -21.03 -3.67 -16.67
N ALA A 590 -20.70 -2.58 -15.97
CA ALA A 590 -19.32 -2.32 -15.54
C ALA A 590 -18.85 -3.36 -14.51
N LEU A 591 -19.69 -3.68 -13.51
CA LEU A 591 -19.39 -4.71 -12.52
C LEU A 591 -19.22 -6.09 -13.18
N ILE A 592 -20.09 -6.43 -14.14
CA ILE A 592 -20.01 -7.67 -14.91
C ILE A 592 -18.67 -7.81 -15.64
N ARG A 593 -18.31 -6.79 -16.45
CA ARG A 593 -17.07 -6.81 -17.25
C ARG A 593 -15.82 -6.91 -16.38
N ARG A 594 -15.88 -6.37 -15.17
CA ARG A 594 -14.78 -6.40 -14.22
C ARG A 594 -14.60 -7.78 -13.59
N HIS A 595 -15.66 -8.41 -13.10
CA HIS A 595 -15.51 -9.57 -12.23
C HIS A 595 -15.71 -10.93 -12.91
N PHE A 596 -16.37 -10.99 -14.08
CA PHE A 596 -16.84 -12.26 -14.66
C PHE A 596 -16.36 -12.50 -16.09
N GLN A 597 -16.31 -13.79 -16.48
CA GLN A 597 -15.89 -14.26 -17.80
C GLN A 597 -17.06 -14.83 -18.61
N ILE A 598 -18.07 -15.39 -17.93
CA ILE A 598 -19.18 -16.12 -18.56
C ILE A 598 -20.52 -15.76 -17.92
N LEU A 599 -21.55 -15.56 -18.74
CA LEU A 599 -22.87 -15.13 -18.32
C LEU A 599 -23.95 -16.16 -18.59
N THR A 600 -24.85 -16.33 -17.62
CA THR A 600 -26.06 -17.16 -17.76
C THR A 600 -27.30 -16.25 -17.81
N PRO A 601 -28.15 -16.33 -18.85
CA PRO A 601 -29.42 -15.60 -18.88
C PRO A 601 -30.41 -16.27 -17.93
N GLU A 602 -30.81 -15.55 -16.89
CA GLU A 602 -31.60 -16.09 -15.78
C GLU A 602 -32.95 -16.69 -16.21
N ASN A 603 -33.61 -16.08 -17.20
CA ASN A 603 -34.97 -16.46 -17.60
C ASN A 603 -35.26 -16.41 -19.10
N CYS A 604 -34.63 -15.52 -19.88
CA CYS A 604 -35.05 -15.29 -21.27
C CYS A 604 -34.72 -16.47 -22.21
N MET A 605 -33.84 -17.39 -21.83
CA MET A 605 -33.52 -18.59 -22.61
C MET A 605 -34.20 -19.87 -22.12
N LYS A 606 -35.04 -19.80 -21.08
CA LYS A 606 -35.83 -20.95 -20.63
C LYS A 606 -36.86 -21.33 -21.71
N PRO A 607 -37.35 -22.58 -21.76
CA PRO A 607 -38.22 -23.04 -22.84
C PRO A 607 -39.47 -22.17 -23.05
N GLN A 608 -40.13 -21.77 -21.96
CA GLN A 608 -41.30 -20.85 -22.00
C GLN A 608 -40.96 -19.44 -22.48
N GLY A 609 -39.70 -19.00 -22.28
CA GLY A 609 -39.22 -17.69 -22.70
C GLY A 609 -38.91 -17.62 -24.19
N ILE A 610 -38.49 -18.73 -24.80
CA ILE A 610 -38.09 -18.79 -26.21
C ILE A 610 -39.15 -19.43 -27.12
N HIS A 611 -39.86 -20.47 -26.67
CA HIS A 611 -40.72 -21.30 -27.51
C HIS A 611 -42.13 -21.50 -26.91
N PRO A 612 -42.90 -20.41 -26.74
CA PRO A 612 -44.17 -20.43 -26.02
C PRO A 612 -45.30 -21.18 -26.74
N GLN A 613 -45.22 -21.35 -28.07
CA GLN A 613 -46.18 -22.14 -28.88
C GLN A 613 -45.44 -22.92 -29.98
N GLU A 614 -46.04 -24.01 -30.48
CA GLU A 614 -45.38 -24.96 -31.40
C GLU A 614 -44.77 -24.34 -32.66
N ASN A 615 -45.29 -23.20 -33.11
CA ASN A 615 -44.80 -22.49 -34.30
C ASN A 615 -44.50 -21.00 -34.02
N GLU A 616 -44.31 -20.62 -32.75
CA GLU A 616 -44.06 -19.24 -32.32
C GLU A 616 -42.78 -19.15 -31.49
N TRP A 617 -41.90 -18.22 -31.86
CA TRP A 617 -40.59 -18.05 -31.23
C TRP A 617 -40.38 -16.63 -30.75
N VAL A 618 -39.75 -16.48 -29.57
CA VAL A 618 -39.41 -15.20 -28.96
C VAL A 618 -37.91 -15.15 -28.71
N PHE A 619 -37.15 -14.56 -29.63
CA PHE A 619 -35.69 -14.47 -29.55
C PHE A 619 -35.16 -13.11 -29.08
N GLU A 620 -35.92 -12.03 -29.26
CA GLU A 620 -35.43 -10.65 -29.05
C GLU A 620 -34.72 -10.44 -27.69
N PRO A 621 -35.25 -10.87 -26.52
CA PRO A 621 -34.54 -10.67 -25.26
C PRO A 621 -33.23 -11.46 -25.16
N SER A 622 -33.18 -12.65 -25.78
CA SER A 622 -32.01 -13.53 -25.78
C SER A 622 -30.96 -13.08 -26.81
N ASP A 623 -31.40 -12.54 -27.95
CA ASP A 623 -30.53 -11.88 -28.93
C ASP A 623 -29.84 -10.68 -28.31
N ALA A 624 -30.59 -9.81 -27.62
CA ALA A 624 -30.03 -8.64 -26.94
C ALA A 624 -29.00 -9.04 -25.84
N PHE A 625 -29.26 -10.14 -25.13
CA PHE A 625 -28.30 -10.69 -24.17
C PHE A 625 -27.03 -11.20 -24.85
N ALA A 626 -27.19 -11.98 -25.92
CA ALA A 626 -26.08 -12.52 -26.70
C ALA A 626 -25.24 -11.40 -27.33
N ASP A 627 -25.86 -10.33 -27.83
CA ASP A 627 -25.17 -9.18 -28.41
C ASP A 627 -24.33 -8.42 -27.37
N PHE A 628 -24.83 -8.28 -26.14
CA PHE A 628 -24.03 -7.75 -25.04
C PHE A 628 -22.80 -8.62 -24.77
N VAL A 629 -22.99 -9.94 -24.69
CA VAL A 629 -21.89 -10.90 -24.48
C VAL A 629 -20.83 -10.79 -25.58
N ARG A 630 -21.27 -10.77 -26.85
CA ARG A 630 -20.39 -10.59 -28.02
C ARG A 630 -19.62 -9.28 -27.96
N LYS A 631 -20.33 -8.16 -27.74
CA LYS A 631 -19.74 -6.81 -27.69
C LYS A 631 -18.63 -6.69 -26.66
N HIS A 632 -18.77 -7.39 -25.54
CA HIS A 632 -17.84 -7.30 -24.41
C HIS A 632 -16.86 -8.47 -24.30
N ASN A 633 -16.78 -9.32 -25.34
CA ASN A 633 -15.87 -10.46 -25.39
C ASN A 633 -16.01 -11.38 -24.17
N LEU A 634 -17.26 -11.62 -23.76
CA LEU A 634 -17.64 -12.56 -22.72
C LEU A 634 -18.10 -13.88 -23.35
N GLU A 635 -18.29 -14.90 -22.54
CA GLU A 635 -18.90 -16.16 -22.95
C GLU A 635 -20.34 -16.28 -22.45
N MET A 636 -21.16 -17.09 -23.12
CA MET A 636 -22.55 -17.33 -22.72
C MET A 636 -22.80 -18.79 -22.34
N VAL A 637 -23.70 -18.99 -21.38
CA VAL A 637 -24.33 -20.28 -21.10
C VAL A 637 -25.76 -20.24 -21.62
N GLY A 638 -26.15 -21.23 -22.41
CA GLY A 638 -27.56 -21.40 -22.75
C GLY A 638 -28.31 -22.14 -21.66
N HIS A 639 -29.17 -21.41 -20.93
CA HIS A 639 -29.91 -21.92 -19.77
C HIS A 639 -31.43 -21.72 -19.92
N CYS A 640 -32.24 -22.77 -20.01
CA CYS A 640 -31.88 -24.17 -20.27
C CYS A 640 -32.73 -24.70 -21.43
N LEU A 641 -32.25 -25.74 -22.12
CA LEU A 641 -32.91 -26.24 -23.34
C LEU A 641 -34.15 -27.10 -23.04
N VAL A 642 -34.09 -27.94 -22.00
CA VAL A 642 -35.23 -28.75 -21.55
C VAL A 642 -35.30 -28.70 -20.03
N TRP A 643 -36.42 -28.24 -19.48
CA TRP A 643 -36.68 -28.32 -18.05
C TRP A 643 -37.70 -29.43 -17.79
N ALA A 644 -37.28 -30.51 -17.12
CA ALA A 644 -38.07 -31.73 -16.95
C ALA A 644 -39.23 -31.61 -15.93
N LYS A 645 -39.83 -30.41 -15.82
CA LYS A 645 -40.89 -30.07 -14.88
C LYS A 645 -42.09 -29.52 -15.65
N ASP A 646 -43.27 -30.12 -15.45
CA ASP A 646 -44.48 -29.81 -16.23
C ASP A 646 -44.93 -28.34 -16.07
N ASP A 647 -44.72 -27.71 -14.91
CA ASP A 647 -45.07 -26.29 -14.68
C ASP A 647 -44.04 -25.28 -15.24
N ARG A 648 -42.96 -25.77 -15.86
CA ARG A 648 -41.91 -24.98 -16.51
C ARG A 648 -41.86 -25.16 -18.02
N THR A 649 -42.85 -25.84 -18.57
CA THR A 649 -42.99 -26.12 -19.99
C THR A 649 -44.41 -25.78 -20.43
N ASP A 650 -44.58 -25.13 -21.59
CA ASP A 650 -45.91 -24.82 -22.10
C ASP A 650 -46.67 -26.05 -22.58
N GLN A 651 -47.99 -26.01 -22.42
CA GLN A 651 -48.90 -27.14 -22.66
C GLN A 651 -48.80 -27.71 -24.09
N TRP A 652 -48.47 -26.88 -25.09
CA TRP A 652 -48.34 -27.33 -26.47
C TRP A 652 -47.24 -28.38 -26.62
N MET A 653 -46.17 -28.34 -25.83
CA MET A 653 -45.09 -29.34 -25.87
C MET A 653 -45.61 -30.70 -25.38
N MET A 654 -46.47 -30.67 -24.37
CA MET A 654 -46.94 -31.83 -23.61
C MET A 654 -48.24 -32.45 -24.14
N ASN A 655 -49.01 -31.73 -24.96
CA ASN A 655 -50.32 -32.17 -25.43
C ASN A 655 -50.47 -32.14 -26.97
N GLU A 656 -51.42 -32.94 -27.46
CA GLU A 656 -51.97 -32.92 -28.82
C GLU A 656 -53.49 -32.71 -28.72
N GLY A 657 -53.91 -31.44 -28.74
CA GLY A 657 -55.28 -31.05 -28.37
C GLY A 657 -55.52 -31.32 -26.88
N GLU A 658 -56.60 -32.02 -26.54
CA GLU A 658 -56.92 -32.42 -25.16
C GLU A 658 -56.23 -33.73 -24.72
N LYS A 659 -55.44 -34.36 -25.60
CA LYS A 659 -54.77 -35.64 -25.33
C LYS A 659 -53.30 -35.43 -24.98
N PRO A 660 -52.69 -36.30 -24.15
CA PRO A 660 -51.25 -36.31 -23.96
C PRO A 660 -50.52 -36.52 -25.29
N VAL A 661 -49.36 -35.88 -25.44
CA VAL A 661 -48.48 -36.03 -26.61
C VAL A 661 -47.99 -37.46 -26.77
N SER A 662 -47.92 -37.94 -28.02
CA SER A 662 -47.28 -39.21 -28.35
C SER A 662 -45.76 -39.17 -28.14
N ARG A 663 -45.15 -40.33 -27.89
CA ARG A 663 -43.71 -40.46 -27.68
C ARG A 663 -42.91 -39.88 -28.85
N GLU A 664 -43.25 -40.26 -30.06
CA GLU A 664 -42.55 -39.83 -31.28
C GLU A 664 -42.66 -38.32 -31.48
N LYS A 665 -43.85 -37.75 -31.25
CA LYS A 665 -44.10 -36.32 -31.38
C LYS A 665 -43.35 -35.51 -30.33
N LEU A 666 -43.29 -35.98 -29.08
CA LEU A 666 -42.54 -35.29 -28.02
C LEU A 666 -41.03 -35.26 -28.34
N LEU A 667 -40.44 -36.39 -28.74
CA LEU A 667 -39.03 -36.45 -29.13
C LEU A 667 -38.74 -35.55 -30.34
N GLN A 668 -39.65 -35.51 -31.32
CA GLN A 668 -39.54 -34.60 -32.47
C GLN A 668 -39.58 -33.12 -32.05
N ARG A 669 -40.49 -32.75 -31.14
CA ARG A 669 -40.61 -31.37 -30.62
C ARG A 669 -39.36 -30.95 -29.85
N ILE A 670 -38.81 -31.83 -29.00
CA ILE A 670 -37.53 -31.61 -28.30
C ILE A 670 -36.39 -31.41 -29.30
N GLN A 671 -36.26 -32.31 -30.29
CA GLN A 671 -35.21 -32.20 -31.31
C GLN A 671 -35.32 -30.88 -32.08
N THR A 672 -36.54 -30.48 -32.47
CA THR A 672 -36.78 -29.20 -33.17
C THR A 672 -36.41 -28.02 -32.28
N HIS A 673 -36.81 -28.05 -31.01
CA HIS A 673 -36.51 -26.99 -30.06
C HIS A 673 -35.00 -26.82 -29.86
N VAL A 674 -34.34 -27.90 -29.43
CA VAL A 674 -32.89 -27.92 -29.15
C VAL A 674 -32.09 -27.50 -30.37
N LYS A 675 -32.37 -28.07 -31.55
CA LYS A 675 -31.68 -27.71 -32.80
C LYS A 675 -31.77 -26.21 -33.07
N THR A 676 -32.97 -25.64 -32.97
CA THR A 676 -33.22 -24.24 -33.34
C THR A 676 -32.49 -23.29 -32.41
N VAL A 677 -32.57 -23.53 -31.09
CA VAL A 677 -31.92 -22.66 -30.09
C VAL A 677 -30.40 -22.80 -30.15
N VAL A 678 -29.87 -24.02 -30.17
CA VAL A 678 -28.41 -24.26 -30.19
C VAL A 678 -27.79 -23.67 -31.46
N SER A 679 -28.37 -23.94 -32.64
CA SER A 679 -27.82 -23.43 -33.90
C SER A 679 -27.79 -21.90 -33.98
N ARG A 680 -28.69 -21.20 -33.26
CA ARG A 680 -28.77 -19.74 -33.26
C ARG A 680 -27.64 -19.08 -32.46
N TYR A 681 -27.17 -19.73 -31.40
CA TYR A 681 -26.25 -19.13 -30.43
C TYR A 681 -24.90 -19.84 -30.33
N ALA A 682 -24.63 -20.86 -31.17
CA ALA A 682 -23.37 -21.61 -31.18
C ALA A 682 -22.11 -20.75 -31.44
N ASP A 683 -22.27 -19.51 -31.90
CA ASP A 683 -21.16 -18.56 -32.08
C ASP A 683 -20.70 -17.88 -30.77
N VAL A 684 -21.54 -17.91 -29.72
CA VAL A 684 -21.29 -17.18 -28.46
C VAL A 684 -21.54 -18.03 -27.20
N ALA A 685 -22.42 -19.02 -27.29
CA ALA A 685 -22.63 -19.99 -26.22
C ALA A 685 -21.47 -20.99 -26.20
N THR A 686 -20.76 -21.08 -25.07
CA THR A 686 -19.69 -22.08 -24.89
C THR A 686 -20.14 -23.22 -23.97
N HIS A 687 -21.26 -23.06 -23.29
CA HIS A 687 -21.85 -24.02 -22.35
C HIS A 687 -23.36 -24.13 -22.57
N TRP A 688 -23.93 -25.33 -22.41
CA TRP A 688 -25.37 -25.55 -22.50
C TRP A 688 -25.89 -26.37 -21.32
N ASP A 689 -26.82 -25.81 -20.55
CA ASP A 689 -27.64 -26.59 -19.62
C ASP A 689 -28.72 -27.30 -20.45
N VAL A 690 -28.38 -28.51 -20.93
CA VAL A 690 -29.19 -29.23 -21.91
C VAL A 690 -30.48 -29.76 -21.29
N VAL A 691 -30.36 -30.37 -20.11
CA VAL A 691 -31.52 -30.84 -19.34
C VAL A 691 -31.39 -30.39 -17.90
N ASN A 692 -32.46 -29.79 -17.38
CA ASN A 692 -32.55 -29.27 -16.02
C ASN A 692 -33.53 -30.11 -15.18
N GLU A 693 -33.11 -30.51 -13.97
CA GLU A 693 -33.94 -31.05 -12.88
C GLU A 693 -34.77 -32.32 -13.20
N ALA A 694 -34.18 -33.29 -13.90
CA ALA A 694 -34.86 -34.53 -14.28
C ALA A 694 -34.85 -35.62 -13.20
N ILE A 695 -34.05 -35.51 -12.13
CA ILE A 695 -34.01 -36.48 -11.04
C ILE A 695 -35.19 -36.26 -10.09
N GLY A 696 -35.82 -37.35 -9.63
CA GLY A 696 -36.91 -37.30 -8.66
C GLY A 696 -36.45 -36.93 -7.24
N ASP A 697 -37.24 -36.12 -6.54
CA ASP A 697 -36.92 -35.64 -5.17
C ASP A 697 -37.29 -36.64 -4.06
N SER A 698 -38.24 -37.55 -4.30
CA SER A 698 -38.65 -38.60 -3.36
C SER A 698 -37.74 -39.83 -3.46
N ASN A 699 -37.82 -40.76 -2.50
CA ASN A 699 -37.09 -42.03 -2.59
C ASN A 699 -37.60 -42.93 -3.74
N ASP A 700 -38.84 -42.75 -4.19
CA ASP A 700 -39.44 -43.54 -5.26
C ASP A 700 -39.04 -43.01 -6.66
N GLY A 701 -38.51 -43.89 -7.53
CA GLY A 701 -38.22 -43.62 -8.95
C GLY A 701 -36.93 -42.83 -9.23
N LEU A 702 -36.22 -43.17 -10.32
CA LEU A 702 -34.99 -42.48 -10.75
C LEU A 702 -35.28 -41.08 -11.32
N LEU A 703 -36.27 -40.99 -12.22
CA LEU A 703 -36.66 -39.75 -12.87
C LEU A 703 -37.83 -39.08 -12.14
N ARG A 704 -37.87 -37.75 -12.21
CA ARG A 704 -39.01 -36.92 -11.81
C ARG A 704 -40.25 -37.33 -12.59
N ASP A 705 -41.37 -37.49 -11.90
CA ASP A 705 -42.66 -37.75 -12.54
C ASP A 705 -43.13 -36.51 -13.32
N SER A 706 -43.04 -36.58 -14.64
CA SER A 706 -43.36 -35.51 -15.59
C SER A 706 -43.93 -36.10 -16.88
N VAL A 707 -44.57 -35.30 -17.72
CA VAL A 707 -45.00 -35.76 -19.04
C VAL A 707 -43.81 -36.31 -19.85
N TYR A 708 -42.64 -35.69 -19.72
CA TYR A 708 -41.40 -36.17 -20.35
C TYR A 708 -41.05 -37.61 -19.96
N SER A 709 -40.94 -37.87 -18.66
CA SER A 709 -40.51 -39.19 -18.16
C SER A 709 -41.59 -40.26 -18.33
N ARG A 710 -42.87 -39.92 -18.12
CA ARG A 710 -43.99 -40.85 -18.34
C ARG A 710 -44.12 -41.28 -19.80
N THR A 711 -43.89 -40.36 -20.73
CA THR A 711 -44.07 -40.61 -22.16
C THR A 711 -42.82 -41.23 -22.81
N THR A 712 -41.61 -40.87 -22.37
CA THR A 712 -40.37 -41.23 -23.08
C THR A 712 -39.31 -41.94 -22.23
N GLY A 713 -39.48 -42.06 -20.91
CA GLY A 713 -38.41 -42.53 -20.03
C GLY A 713 -37.21 -41.58 -20.04
N MET A 714 -35.99 -42.09 -20.27
CA MET A 714 -34.77 -41.27 -20.39
C MET A 714 -34.51 -40.76 -21.82
N ASP A 715 -35.30 -41.18 -22.81
CA ASP A 715 -34.98 -40.92 -24.22
C ASP A 715 -35.09 -39.44 -24.60
N PHE A 716 -35.89 -38.65 -23.89
CA PHE A 716 -35.91 -37.20 -24.06
C PHE A 716 -34.55 -36.57 -23.73
N ILE A 717 -33.86 -37.08 -22.70
CA ILE A 717 -32.53 -36.61 -22.28
C ILE A 717 -31.51 -36.97 -23.35
N VAL A 718 -31.48 -38.24 -23.77
CA VAL A 718 -30.56 -38.72 -24.82
C VAL A 718 -30.77 -37.94 -26.13
N THR A 719 -32.02 -37.68 -26.50
CA THR A 719 -32.37 -36.92 -27.71
C THR A 719 -31.91 -35.48 -27.62
N ALA A 720 -32.11 -34.81 -26.48
CA ALA A 720 -31.66 -33.43 -26.29
C ALA A 720 -30.14 -33.31 -26.39
N PHE A 721 -29.38 -34.15 -25.67
CA PHE A 721 -27.91 -34.11 -25.70
C PHE A 721 -27.33 -34.44 -27.08
N LYS A 722 -27.84 -35.48 -27.76
CA LYS A 722 -27.39 -35.81 -29.13
C LYS A 722 -27.68 -34.68 -30.11
N THR A 723 -28.82 -34.01 -29.96
CA THR A 723 -29.19 -32.88 -30.82
C THR A 723 -28.30 -31.66 -30.53
N ALA A 724 -28.04 -31.35 -29.26
CA ALA A 724 -27.15 -30.25 -28.87
C ALA A 724 -25.74 -30.45 -29.45
N ARG A 725 -25.12 -31.62 -29.21
CA ARG A 725 -23.78 -31.93 -29.75
C ARG A 725 -23.71 -31.88 -31.27
N ALA A 726 -24.78 -32.24 -31.97
CA ALA A 726 -24.82 -32.22 -33.44
C ALA A 726 -24.85 -30.79 -34.01
N HIS A 727 -25.29 -29.80 -33.23
CA HIS A 727 -25.45 -28.41 -33.65
C HIS A 727 -24.44 -27.46 -33.01
N ASP A 728 -23.75 -27.90 -31.97
CA ASP A 728 -22.64 -27.22 -31.32
C ASP A 728 -21.63 -28.27 -30.84
N PRO A 729 -20.66 -28.66 -31.69
CA PRO A 729 -19.75 -29.77 -31.42
C PRO A 729 -18.71 -29.45 -30.33
N ASP A 730 -18.44 -28.17 -30.07
CA ASP A 730 -17.33 -27.73 -29.21
C ASP A 730 -17.79 -27.25 -27.81
N ALA A 731 -19.09 -26.98 -27.62
CA ALA A 731 -19.60 -26.54 -26.33
C ALA A 731 -19.58 -27.63 -25.24
N LEU A 732 -19.49 -27.19 -23.99
CA LEU A 732 -19.64 -28.04 -22.80
C LEU A 732 -21.13 -28.33 -22.54
N LEU A 733 -21.53 -29.60 -22.62
CA LEU A 733 -22.92 -30.03 -22.48
C LEU A 733 -23.20 -30.55 -21.06
N ILE A 734 -24.15 -29.91 -20.39
CA ILE A 734 -24.36 -30.01 -18.95
C ILE A 734 -25.74 -30.64 -18.65
N TYR A 735 -25.75 -31.62 -17.74
CA TYR A 735 -26.96 -32.02 -17.02
C TYR A 735 -27.02 -31.23 -15.70
N ASN A 736 -28.00 -30.35 -15.51
CA ASN A 736 -28.05 -29.42 -14.37
C ASN A 736 -29.14 -29.82 -13.35
N ASP A 737 -28.84 -29.84 -12.06
CA ASP A 737 -29.79 -30.20 -11.00
C ASP A 737 -29.39 -29.62 -9.62
N TYR A 738 -30.34 -29.58 -8.69
CA TYR A 738 -30.10 -29.18 -7.28
C TYR A 738 -29.98 -30.39 -6.36
N ASN A 739 -29.31 -30.20 -5.22
CA ASN A 739 -29.16 -31.19 -4.15
C ASN A 739 -28.53 -32.53 -4.56
N GLY A 740 -27.92 -32.64 -5.74
CA GLY A 740 -27.24 -33.88 -6.17
C GLY A 740 -26.05 -34.27 -5.30
N HIS A 741 -25.59 -33.38 -4.40
CA HIS A 741 -24.57 -33.72 -3.40
C HIS A 741 -25.14 -34.49 -2.20
N LYS A 742 -26.44 -34.34 -1.90
CA LYS A 742 -27.08 -35.02 -0.76
C LYS A 742 -27.12 -36.54 -1.01
N PRO A 743 -26.76 -37.40 -0.04
CA PRO A 743 -26.55 -38.83 -0.25
C PRO A 743 -27.63 -39.56 -1.07
N GLY A 744 -28.91 -39.39 -0.72
CA GLY A 744 -30.01 -40.09 -1.41
C GLY A 744 -30.21 -39.64 -2.87
N LYS A 745 -30.05 -38.34 -3.17
CA LYS A 745 -30.16 -37.83 -4.55
C LYS A 745 -28.87 -38.06 -5.34
N ARG A 746 -27.71 -38.10 -4.66
CA ARG A 746 -26.40 -38.43 -5.24
C ARG A 746 -26.38 -39.82 -5.88
N GLU A 747 -26.90 -40.83 -5.19
CA GLU A 747 -26.99 -42.19 -5.73
C GLU A 747 -27.76 -42.20 -7.06
N LYS A 748 -28.90 -41.50 -7.12
CA LYS A 748 -29.70 -41.34 -8.34
C LYS A 748 -28.97 -40.57 -9.43
N LEU A 749 -28.23 -39.52 -9.08
CA LEU A 749 -27.42 -38.76 -10.02
C LEU A 749 -26.37 -39.65 -10.70
N ILE A 750 -25.60 -40.40 -9.90
CA ILE A 750 -24.56 -41.31 -10.41
C ILE A 750 -25.19 -42.42 -11.28
N GLU A 751 -26.32 -42.98 -10.86
CA GLU A 751 -27.06 -43.98 -11.63
C GLU A 751 -27.54 -43.41 -12.98
N LEU A 752 -28.14 -42.22 -12.97
CA LEU A 752 -28.65 -41.55 -14.16
C LEU A 752 -27.53 -41.25 -15.16
N LEU A 753 -26.45 -40.60 -14.71
CA LEU A 753 -25.31 -40.26 -15.57
C LEU A 753 -24.67 -41.51 -16.18
N THR A 754 -24.53 -42.58 -15.39
CA THR A 754 -24.02 -43.88 -15.88
C THR A 754 -24.92 -44.45 -16.98
N LYS A 755 -26.24 -44.46 -16.77
CA LYS A 755 -27.22 -44.95 -17.75
C LYS A 755 -27.24 -44.10 -19.02
N LEU A 756 -27.16 -42.77 -18.90
CA LEU A 756 -27.14 -41.87 -20.05
C LEU A 756 -25.86 -42.01 -20.88
N LYS A 757 -24.69 -42.14 -20.22
CA LYS A 757 -23.41 -42.42 -20.90
C LYS A 757 -23.46 -43.76 -21.63
N ALA A 758 -24.03 -44.80 -21.01
CA ALA A 758 -24.24 -46.10 -21.66
C ALA A 758 -25.22 -46.05 -22.84
N ALA A 759 -26.21 -45.15 -22.82
CA ALA A 759 -27.13 -44.89 -23.93
C ALA A 759 -26.54 -43.97 -25.04
N GLY A 760 -25.29 -43.52 -24.87
CA GLY A 760 -24.57 -42.69 -25.83
C GLY A 760 -24.98 -41.22 -25.82
N ALA A 761 -25.47 -40.69 -24.69
CA ALA A 761 -25.64 -39.25 -24.53
C ALA A 761 -24.27 -38.56 -24.33
N PRO A 762 -23.92 -37.53 -25.10
CA PRO A 762 -22.67 -36.78 -24.96
C PRO A 762 -22.73 -35.78 -23.80
N ILE A 763 -22.65 -36.27 -22.57
CA ILE A 763 -22.64 -35.44 -21.35
C ILE A 763 -21.19 -35.21 -20.93
N ASP A 764 -20.79 -33.94 -20.82
CA ASP A 764 -19.43 -33.58 -20.41
C ASP A 764 -19.36 -33.20 -18.92
N ALA A 765 -20.43 -32.59 -18.40
CA ALA A 765 -20.44 -32.02 -17.06
C ALA A 765 -21.78 -32.22 -16.32
N TYR A 766 -21.66 -32.26 -14.99
CA TYR A 766 -22.78 -32.10 -14.07
C TYR A 766 -22.82 -30.66 -13.55
N GLY A 767 -23.96 -30.01 -13.77
CA GLY A 767 -24.29 -28.70 -13.21
C GLY A 767 -24.89 -28.87 -11.82
N MET A 768 -24.12 -28.53 -10.81
CA MET A 768 -24.59 -28.41 -9.44
C MET A 768 -25.05 -26.97 -9.23
N GLN A 769 -26.37 -26.75 -9.09
CA GLN A 769 -26.91 -25.40 -8.90
C GLN A 769 -26.21 -24.67 -7.74
N GLY A 770 -26.05 -25.31 -6.58
CA GLY A 770 -25.27 -24.72 -5.49
C GLY A 770 -26.04 -23.69 -4.66
N HIS A 771 -27.35 -23.83 -4.58
CA HIS A 771 -28.20 -23.08 -3.64
C HIS A 771 -28.02 -23.61 -2.21
N PHE A 772 -27.20 -22.94 -1.41
CA PHE A 772 -26.94 -23.30 -0.02
C PHE A 772 -27.76 -22.44 0.95
N GLU A 773 -27.88 -22.91 2.19
CA GLU A 773 -28.36 -22.09 3.30
C GLU A 773 -27.20 -21.82 4.27
N LEU A 774 -27.28 -20.72 5.02
CA LEU A 774 -26.27 -20.41 6.03
C LEU A 774 -26.15 -21.54 7.07
N GLY A 775 -24.94 -22.03 7.32
CA GLY A 775 -24.67 -23.14 8.22
C GLY A 775 -24.98 -24.53 7.65
N ASP A 776 -25.01 -24.68 6.32
CA ASP A 776 -25.09 -25.97 5.65
C ASP A 776 -23.75 -26.74 5.73
N ASN A 777 -23.75 -27.93 6.32
CA ASN A 777 -22.57 -28.76 6.54
C ASN A 777 -22.28 -29.71 5.36
N SER A 778 -22.40 -29.23 4.11
CA SER A 778 -22.33 -30.06 2.89
C SER A 778 -20.93 -30.35 2.38
N LEU A 779 -19.86 -29.80 2.95
CA LEU A 779 -18.50 -29.90 2.40
C LEU A 779 -18.02 -31.35 2.17
N SER A 780 -18.27 -32.25 3.13
CA SER A 780 -17.90 -33.67 2.98
C SER A 780 -18.72 -34.39 1.91
N GLU A 781 -19.99 -34.01 1.76
CA GLU A 781 -20.90 -34.57 0.75
C GLU A 781 -20.50 -34.10 -0.65
N LEU A 782 -20.11 -32.82 -0.78
CA LEU A 782 -19.59 -32.25 -2.01
C LEU A 782 -18.31 -32.95 -2.48
N ARG A 783 -17.33 -33.14 -1.58
CA ARG A 783 -16.09 -33.90 -1.87
C ARG A 783 -16.39 -35.28 -2.44
N THR A 784 -17.27 -36.02 -1.75
CA THR A 784 -17.68 -37.36 -2.17
C THR A 784 -18.29 -37.33 -3.58
N THR A 785 -19.17 -36.36 -3.84
CA THR A 785 -19.83 -36.19 -5.13
C THR A 785 -18.82 -35.87 -6.25
N PHE A 786 -17.88 -34.96 -5.99
CA PHE A 786 -16.86 -34.59 -6.97
C PHE A 786 -15.93 -35.76 -7.29
N ASP A 787 -15.60 -36.60 -6.30
CA ASP A 787 -14.81 -37.82 -6.52
C ASP A 787 -15.57 -38.87 -7.33
N GLU A 788 -16.88 -39.03 -7.12
CA GLU A 788 -17.72 -39.93 -7.93
C GLU A 788 -17.86 -39.45 -9.38
N LEU A 789 -18.05 -38.15 -9.60
CA LEU A 789 -18.12 -37.56 -10.93
C LEU A 789 -16.78 -37.66 -11.68
N ARG A 790 -15.66 -37.43 -10.98
CA ARG A 790 -14.31 -37.63 -11.52
C ARG A 790 -14.09 -39.08 -11.99
N LYS A 791 -14.60 -40.09 -11.25
CA LYS A 791 -14.54 -41.50 -11.67
C LYS A 791 -15.36 -41.81 -12.92
N LEU A 792 -16.43 -41.05 -13.15
CA LEU A 792 -17.26 -41.16 -14.35
C LEU A 792 -16.72 -40.36 -15.54
N ASP A 793 -15.61 -39.63 -15.38
CA ASP A 793 -15.08 -38.70 -16.37
C ASP A 793 -16.16 -37.66 -16.78
N ILE A 794 -16.75 -37.03 -15.76
CA ILE A 794 -17.72 -35.95 -15.86
C ILE A 794 -17.18 -34.76 -15.06
N GLN A 795 -17.06 -33.60 -15.72
CA GLN A 795 -16.64 -32.37 -15.08
C GLN A 795 -17.73 -31.80 -14.16
N VAL A 796 -17.36 -30.88 -13.28
CA VAL A 796 -18.28 -30.19 -12.39
C VAL A 796 -18.45 -28.74 -12.84
N VAL A 797 -19.69 -28.27 -12.85
CA VAL A 797 -20.02 -26.86 -12.95
C VAL A 797 -20.83 -26.48 -11.73
N VAL A 798 -20.38 -25.49 -10.95
CA VAL A 798 -21.23 -24.85 -9.94
C VAL A 798 -21.99 -23.75 -10.67
N SER A 799 -23.28 -23.94 -10.95
CA SER A 799 -24.01 -23.16 -11.96
C SER A 799 -24.76 -21.94 -11.42
N GLU A 800 -25.21 -21.98 -10.17
CA GLU A 800 -26.20 -21.05 -9.59
C GLU A 800 -25.92 -20.74 -8.10
N LEU A 801 -24.64 -20.50 -7.75
CA LEU A 801 -24.18 -20.34 -6.38
C LEU A 801 -24.82 -19.13 -5.67
N ASP A 802 -25.51 -19.39 -4.57
CA ASP A 802 -25.99 -18.41 -3.60
C ASP A 802 -26.06 -19.03 -2.18
N ILE A 803 -26.00 -18.20 -1.14
CA ILE A 803 -26.15 -18.64 0.26
C ILE A 803 -27.31 -17.90 0.91
N ASP A 804 -28.43 -18.59 1.11
CA ASP A 804 -29.61 -18.03 1.78
C ASP A 804 -29.34 -17.81 3.27
N VAL A 805 -29.15 -16.54 3.67
CA VAL A 805 -28.95 -16.17 5.09
C VAL A 805 -30.25 -16.17 5.88
N VAL A 806 -31.40 -16.03 5.22
CA VAL A 806 -32.73 -16.17 5.83
C VAL A 806 -33.32 -17.52 5.45
N LYS A 807 -32.86 -18.56 6.16
CA LYS A 807 -33.12 -19.98 5.90
C LYS A 807 -34.58 -20.29 5.54
N ARG A 808 -34.77 -20.95 4.39
CA ARG A 808 -36.07 -21.35 3.85
C ARG A 808 -36.40 -22.83 4.09
N GLY A 809 -35.50 -23.64 4.62
CA GLY A 809 -35.73 -25.07 4.91
C GLY A 809 -36.97 -25.31 5.79
N ARG A 810 -37.25 -24.43 6.75
CA ARG A 810 -38.44 -24.49 7.61
C ARG A 810 -39.75 -24.30 6.87
N TRP A 811 -39.74 -23.67 5.69
CA TRP A 811 -40.92 -23.51 4.85
C TRP A 811 -41.50 -24.86 4.37
N TRP A 812 -40.64 -25.86 4.22
CA TRP A 812 -41.00 -27.19 3.69
C TRP A 812 -41.00 -28.29 4.77
N ALA A 813 -40.24 -28.13 5.85
CA ALA A 813 -40.03 -29.15 6.88
C ALA A 813 -41.31 -29.58 7.63
N ASP A 814 -42.29 -28.67 7.76
CA ASP A 814 -43.43 -28.86 8.66
C ASP A 814 -44.78 -29.05 7.95
N GLY A 815 -44.79 -29.51 6.69
CA GLY A 815 -46.03 -29.77 5.95
C GLY A 815 -46.94 -28.53 5.84
N ASN A 816 -46.33 -27.35 5.67
CA ASN A 816 -46.98 -26.04 5.55
C ASN A 816 -47.48 -25.40 6.86
N LYS A 817 -47.22 -26.00 8.02
CA LYS A 817 -47.73 -25.55 9.33
C LYS A 817 -47.40 -24.10 9.69
N TYR A 818 -46.18 -23.63 9.43
CA TYR A 818 -45.71 -22.27 9.80
C TYR A 818 -45.67 -21.30 8.62
N ARG A 819 -46.35 -21.60 7.50
CA ARG A 819 -46.27 -20.74 6.29
C ARG A 819 -46.73 -19.31 6.54
N GLU A 820 -47.83 -19.11 7.26
CA GLU A 820 -48.35 -17.76 7.52
C GLU A 820 -47.41 -16.93 8.40
N GLU A 821 -46.73 -17.56 9.35
CA GLU A 821 -45.70 -16.93 10.18
C GLU A 821 -44.49 -16.52 9.32
N LEU A 822 -43.96 -17.48 8.55
CA LEU A 822 -42.78 -17.27 7.71
C LEU A 822 -43.00 -16.20 6.63
N LYS A 823 -44.22 -16.04 6.10
CA LYS A 823 -44.53 -14.97 5.13
C LYS A 823 -44.22 -13.55 5.63
N THR A 824 -44.15 -13.37 6.95
CA THR A 824 -43.86 -12.08 7.60
C THR A 824 -42.44 -12.01 8.16
N PHE A 825 -41.65 -13.09 8.03
CA PHE A 825 -40.33 -13.20 8.61
C PHE A 825 -39.27 -12.54 7.72
N ASP A 826 -38.72 -11.42 8.20
CA ASP A 826 -37.71 -10.61 7.50
C ASP A 826 -36.71 -10.02 8.52
N PRO A 827 -35.83 -10.85 9.11
CA PRO A 827 -35.00 -10.46 10.25
C PRO A 827 -33.85 -9.51 9.90
N TYR A 828 -33.49 -9.40 8.61
CA TYR A 828 -32.31 -8.64 8.13
C TYR A 828 -32.69 -7.51 7.18
N LYS A 829 -33.92 -6.99 7.32
CA LYS A 829 -34.45 -5.88 6.54
C LYS A 829 -33.57 -4.65 6.55
N ASP A 830 -33.04 -4.32 7.74
CA ASP A 830 -32.24 -3.11 7.97
C ASP A 830 -30.72 -3.37 7.89
N GLY A 831 -30.32 -4.58 7.47
CA GLY A 831 -28.92 -4.98 7.36
C GLY A 831 -28.65 -6.35 7.97
N MET A 832 -27.60 -7.01 7.50
CA MET A 832 -27.13 -8.28 8.06
C MET A 832 -26.30 -8.03 9.32
N PRO A 833 -26.59 -8.70 10.46
CA PRO A 833 -25.77 -8.56 11.67
C PRO A 833 -24.33 -9.07 11.45
N PRO A 834 -23.30 -8.47 12.11
CA PRO A 834 -21.90 -8.86 11.92
C PRO A 834 -21.61 -10.35 12.14
N GLU A 835 -22.29 -10.98 13.10
CA GLU A 835 -22.14 -12.41 13.41
C GLU A 835 -22.65 -13.32 12.27
N ILE A 836 -23.69 -12.87 11.55
CA ILE A 836 -24.26 -13.58 10.40
C ILE A 836 -23.39 -13.35 9.17
N GLU A 837 -22.87 -12.12 9.01
CA GLU A 837 -21.90 -11.80 7.97
C GLU A 837 -20.64 -12.65 8.09
N GLN A 838 -20.07 -12.78 9.29
CA GLN A 838 -18.89 -13.62 9.53
C GLN A 838 -19.14 -15.10 9.20
N GLN A 839 -20.31 -15.64 9.54
CA GLN A 839 -20.68 -17.01 9.17
C GLN A 839 -20.79 -17.18 7.65
N MET A 840 -21.37 -16.19 6.97
CA MET A 840 -21.50 -16.19 5.51
C MET A 840 -20.13 -16.10 4.83
N VAL A 841 -19.25 -15.22 5.33
CA VAL A 841 -17.86 -15.09 4.90
C VAL A 841 -17.15 -16.44 5.02
N GLN A 842 -17.23 -17.06 6.20
CA GLN A 842 -16.59 -18.35 6.45
C GLN A 842 -17.10 -19.42 5.47
N GLN A 843 -18.40 -19.53 5.28
CA GLN A 843 -18.99 -20.54 4.40
C GLN A 843 -18.58 -20.33 2.93
N TYR A 844 -18.53 -19.08 2.46
CA TYR A 844 -18.01 -18.78 1.12
C TYR A 844 -16.53 -19.15 0.98
N VAL A 845 -15.70 -18.82 1.98
CA VAL A 845 -14.28 -19.19 2.00
C VAL A 845 -14.10 -20.71 1.96
N GLU A 846 -14.88 -21.46 2.74
CA GLU A 846 -14.80 -22.92 2.77
C GLU A 846 -15.23 -23.57 1.44
N LEU A 847 -16.28 -23.03 0.80
CA LEU A 847 -16.70 -23.46 -0.53
C LEU A 847 -15.61 -23.16 -1.57
N PHE A 848 -15.04 -21.96 -1.60
CA PHE A 848 -14.00 -21.61 -2.56
C PHE A 848 -12.67 -22.34 -2.30
N LYS A 849 -12.35 -22.69 -1.04
CA LYS A 849 -11.26 -23.61 -0.70
C LYS A 849 -11.49 -24.97 -1.36
N LEU A 850 -12.68 -25.53 -1.22
CA LEU A 850 -13.04 -26.79 -1.86
C LEU A 850 -13.00 -26.68 -3.39
N PHE A 851 -13.49 -25.59 -3.97
CA PHE A 851 -13.45 -25.40 -5.42
C PHE A 851 -12.02 -25.28 -5.94
N HIS A 852 -11.14 -24.61 -5.20
CA HIS A 852 -9.72 -24.54 -5.53
C HIS A 852 -9.05 -25.93 -5.47
N GLU A 853 -9.41 -26.75 -4.48
CA GLU A 853 -8.89 -28.11 -4.36
C GLU A 853 -9.27 -28.99 -5.56
N TYR A 854 -10.52 -28.87 -6.04
CA TYR A 854 -11.05 -29.62 -7.18
C TYR A 854 -11.00 -28.85 -8.51
N ARG A 855 -10.09 -27.86 -8.64
CA ARG A 855 -9.91 -27.03 -9.84
C ARG A 855 -9.58 -27.81 -11.13
N ASP A 856 -9.11 -29.04 -11.00
CA ASP A 856 -8.87 -29.96 -12.11
C ASP A 856 -10.17 -30.60 -12.65
N THR A 857 -11.20 -30.67 -11.82
CA THR A 857 -12.51 -31.23 -12.15
C THR A 857 -13.55 -30.15 -12.44
N ILE A 858 -13.46 -29.00 -11.77
CA ILE A 858 -14.42 -27.90 -11.89
C ILE A 858 -14.09 -27.06 -13.12
N ALA A 859 -15.03 -26.99 -14.07
CA ALA A 859 -14.90 -26.16 -15.27
C ALA A 859 -15.33 -24.71 -15.01
N ARG A 860 -16.35 -24.51 -14.17
CA ARG A 860 -16.98 -23.20 -13.94
C ARG A 860 -17.60 -23.10 -12.55
N VAL A 861 -17.49 -21.92 -11.95
CA VAL A 861 -18.30 -21.48 -10.78
C VAL A 861 -19.07 -20.23 -11.18
N SER A 862 -20.38 -20.21 -10.97
CA SER A 862 -21.25 -19.09 -11.34
C SER A 862 -22.18 -18.73 -10.20
N PHE A 863 -22.27 -17.44 -9.89
CA PHE A 863 -23.24 -16.92 -8.91
C PHE A 863 -24.62 -16.78 -9.53
N TRP A 864 -25.68 -16.94 -8.74
CA TRP A 864 -27.04 -16.69 -9.21
C TRP A 864 -27.54 -15.31 -8.77
N ASN A 865 -27.53 -14.37 -9.73
CA ASN A 865 -27.70 -12.92 -9.60
C ASN A 865 -26.41 -12.17 -9.24
N LEU A 866 -26.33 -10.90 -9.69
CA LEU A 866 -25.13 -10.08 -9.66
C LEU A 866 -24.81 -9.52 -8.27
N HIS A 867 -25.83 -9.07 -7.56
CA HIS A 867 -25.71 -8.43 -6.26
C HIS A 867 -27.01 -8.60 -5.46
N ASP A 868 -26.96 -8.39 -4.14
CA ASP A 868 -28.04 -8.72 -3.20
C ASP A 868 -29.40 -8.09 -3.57
N GLY A 869 -29.37 -6.96 -4.29
CA GLY A 869 -30.55 -6.25 -4.79
C GLY A 869 -31.36 -7.01 -5.82
N GLN A 870 -30.72 -7.92 -6.55
CA GLN A 870 -31.28 -8.64 -7.68
C GLN A 870 -31.56 -10.11 -7.38
N SER A 871 -31.24 -10.60 -6.17
CA SER A 871 -31.43 -12.01 -5.84
C SER A 871 -32.89 -12.44 -5.90
N TRP A 872 -33.17 -13.56 -6.56
CA TRP A 872 -34.49 -14.22 -6.57
C TRP A 872 -34.97 -14.61 -5.16
N LEU A 873 -34.05 -14.83 -4.22
CA LEU A 873 -34.34 -15.13 -2.81
C LEU A 873 -34.99 -13.96 -2.06
N ASN A 874 -35.06 -12.77 -2.66
CA ASN A 874 -35.85 -11.67 -2.11
C ASN A 874 -37.37 -11.90 -2.24
N TYR A 875 -37.81 -12.80 -3.14
CA TYR A 875 -39.22 -12.99 -3.47
C TYR A 875 -39.70 -14.43 -3.25
N PHE A 876 -38.78 -15.40 -3.32
CA PHE A 876 -39.10 -16.81 -3.15
C PHE A 876 -38.54 -17.38 -1.84
N PRO A 877 -39.31 -18.19 -1.07
CA PRO A 877 -40.72 -18.52 -1.27
C PRO A 877 -41.70 -17.45 -0.76
N TRP A 878 -41.19 -16.41 -0.09
CA TRP A 878 -41.93 -15.23 0.33
C TRP A 878 -41.05 -13.98 0.19
N ASN A 879 -41.66 -12.79 0.28
CA ASN A 879 -40.96 -11.51 0.16
C ASN A 879 -40.16 -11.19 1.42
N ARG A 880 -38.86 -10.92 1.27
CA ARG A 880 -37.93 -10.54 2.35
C ARG A 880 -36.71 -9.81 1.80
N VAL A 881 -35.96 -9.12 2.66
CA VAL A 881 -34.62 -8.62 2.30
C VAL A 881 -33.60 -9.71 2.59
N ASN A 882 -32.92 -10.17 1.53
CA ASN A 882 -31.86 -11.16 1.66
C ASN A 882 -30.50 -10.59 1.23
N HIS A 883 -29.43 -11.24 1.68
CA HIS A 883 -28.04 -10.83 1.44
C HIS A 883 -27.14 -11.99 0.94
N PRO A 884 -27.52 -12.74 -0.12
CA PRO A 884 -26.93 -14.03 -0.39
C PRO A 884 -25.66 -14.03 -1.27
N LEU A 885 -25.18 -12.86 -1.74
CA LEU A 885 -24.12 -12.76 -2.76
C LEU A 885 -22.88 -12.01 -2.25
N LEU A 886 -21.87 -11.87 -3.11
CA LEU A 886 -20.61 -11.18 -2.82
C LEU A 886 -20.68 -9.64 -2.91
N PHE A 887 -21.71 -9.11 -3.56
CA PHE A 887 -21.90 -7.67 -3.75
C PHE A 887 -23.21 -7.20 -3.13
N ASP A 888 -23.19 -6.04 -2.49
CA ASP A 888 -24.35 -5.45 -1.83
C ASP A 888 -25.34 -4.80 -2.82
N ARG A 889 -26.41 -4.19 -2.30
CA ARG A 889 -27.43 -3.53 -3.14
C ARG A 889 -26.91 -2.31 -3.90
N GLN A 890 -25.75 -1.77 -3.49
CA GLN A 890 -25.08 -0.60 -4.04
C GLN A 890 -23.89 -0.99 -4.93
N ARG A 891 -23.74 -2.27 -5.30
CA ARG A 891 -22.66 -2.82 -6.14
C ARG A 891 -21.29 -2.81 -5.47
N LYS A 892 -21.22 -2.59 -4.16
CA LYS A 892 -19.96 -2.63 -3.43
C LYS A 892 -19.62 -4.06 -3.01
N PRO A 893 -18.33 -4.43 -3.01
CA PRO A 893 -17.87 -5.67 -2.41
C PRO A 893 -18.31 -5.79 -0.95
N LYS A 894 -18.75 -6.98 -0.55
CA LYS A 894 -18.99 -7.34 0.86
C LYS A 894 -17.74 -8.00 1.45
N ALA A 895 -17.68 -8.16 2.77
CA ALA A 895 -16.58 -8.88 3.43
C ALA A 895 -16.34 -10.30 2.84
N ALA A 896 -17.39 -10.95 2.33
CA ALA A 896 -17.27 -12.26 1.69
C ALA A 896 -16.51 -12.19 0.35
N PHE A 897 -16.63 -11.09 -0.40
CA PHE A 897 -15.83 -10.86 -1.59
C PHE A 897 -14.35 -10.77 -1.24
N ASP A 898 -14.01 -9.92 -0.26
CA ASP A 898 -12.62 -9.65 0.11
C ASP A 898 -11.94 -10.94 0.58
N ALA A 899 -12.61 -11.72 1.43
CA ALA A 899 -12.10 -12.99 1.94
C ALA A 899 -11.90 -14.05 0.83
N VAL A 900 -12.84 -14.15 -0.13
CA VAL A 900 -12.70 -15.06 -1.27
C VAL A 900 -11.59 -14.60 -2.21
N HIS A 901 -11.48 -13.30 -2.48
CA HIS A 901 -10.44 -12.73 -3.32
C HIS A 901 -9.05 -12.95 -2.71
N GLU A 902 -8.90 -12.63 -1.42
CA GLU A 902 -7.67 -12.86 -0.67
C GLU A 902 -7.25 -14.33 -0.68
N LEU A 903 -8.20 -15.24 -0.39
CA LEU A 903 -7.96 -16.68 -0.47
C LEU A 903 -7.37 -17.05 -1.83
N LEU A 904 -7.97 -16.61 -2.93
CA LEU A 904 -7.58 -16.99 -4.28
C LEU A 904 -6.24 -16.37 -4.74
N GLN A 905 -5.89 -15.17 -4.25
CA GLN A 905 -4.59 -14.52 -4.48
C GLN A 905 -3.47 -15.20 -3.68
N ASN A 906 -3.70 -15.41 -2.38
CA ASN A 906 -2.74 -16.02 -1.46
C ASN A 906 -2.63 -17.53 -1.66
N SER A 907 -3.48 -18.15 -2.49
CA SER A 907 -3.35 -19.55 -2.90
C SER A 907 -2.14 -19.84 -3.83
N SER A 908 -1.26 -18.85 -4.06
CA SER A 908 0.11 -19.04 -4.54
C SER A 908 1.10 -19.37 -3.40
N VAL A 909 0.66 -19.30 -2.14
CA VAL A 909 1.40 -19.69 -0.93
C VAL A 909 1.23 -21.19 -0.67
N SER A 910 2.30 -21.80 -0.17
CA SER A 910 2.52 -23.24 -0.06
C SER A 910 1.41 -24.00 0.68
N LYS A 911 1.33 -25.31 0.39
CA LYS A 911 0.42 -26.31 0.98
C LYS A 911 0.29 -26.28 2.53
N ALA A 912 1.21 -25.65 3.26
CA ALA A 912 1.21 -25.60 4.71
C ALA A 912 0.17 -24.62 5.30
N ALA A 913 -0.03 -23.43 4.69
CA ALA A 913 -0.95 -22.42 5.21
C ALA A 913 -2.44 -22.81 5.07
N MET A 914 -2.78 -23.69 4.13
CA MET A 914 -4.17 -24.16 3.94
C MET A 914 -4.59 -25.32 4.85
N ARG A 915 -3.64 -26.07 5.42
CA ARG A 915 -3.94 -27.23 6.28
C ARG A 915 -4.25 -26.83 7.72
N HIS A 916 -3.62 -25.77 8.24
CA HIS A 916 -3.76 -25.34 9.63
C HIS A 916 -4.74 -24.20 9.83
N THR A 917 -6.02 -24.47 9.53
CA THR A 917 -7.10 -23.49 9.78
C THR A 917 -7.34 -23.33 11.29
N PRO A 918 -7.36 -22.10 11.83
CA PRO A 918 -7.74 -21.82 13.22
C PRO A 918 -9.11 -22.40 13.54
N LEU A 919 -9.23 -23.16 14.63
CA LEU A 919 -10.49 -23.81 15.01
C LEU A 919 -10.90 -23.42 16.45
N GLN A 920 -12.11 -22.91 16.62
CA GLN A 920 -12.65 -22.65 17.96
C GLN A 920 -13.07 -23.96 18.64
N ARG A 921 -12.71 -24.12 19.92
CA ARG A 921 -13.32 -25.15 20.77
C ARG A 921 -14.72 -24.77 21.20
N ASN A 922 -15.67 -25.68 20.98
CA ASN A 922 -17.08 -25.41 21.22
C ASN A 922 -17.57 -25.74 22.64
N ASP A 923 -16.77 -26.44 23.44
CA ASP A 923 -17.15 -26.78 24.81
C ASP A 923 -17.18 -25.54 25.72
N ALA A 924 -18.14 -25.53 26.66
CA ALA A 924 -18.42 -24.36 27.50
C ALA A 924 -17.22 -23.94 28.34
N ASN A 925 -16.42 -24.91 28.81
CA ASN A 925 -15.26 -24.65 29.64
C ASN A 925 -14.16 -23.91 28.86
N SER A 926 -13.90 -24.32 27.62
CA SER A 926 -12.89 -23.69 26.76
C SER A 926 -13.31 -22.28 26.31
N LYS A 927 -14.61 -22.06 26.07
CA LYS A 927 -15.14 -20.71 25.78
C LYS A 927 -14.95 -19.77 26.96
N GLU A 928 -15.23 -20.23 28.17
CA GLU A 928 -15.05 -19.42 29.37
C GLU A 928 -13.57 -19.20 29.69
N ALA A 929 -12.73 -20.23 29.51
CA ALA A 929 -11.29 -20.11 29.67
C ALA A 929 -10.68 -19.07 28.72
N HIS A 930 -11.08 -19.08 27.45
CA HIS A 930 -10.61 -18.08 26.49
C HIS A 930 -11.00 -16.66 26.91
N LYS A 931 -12.23 -16.43 27.39
CA LYS A 931 -12.61 -15.11 27.94
C LYS A 931 -11.74 -14.70 29.12
N GLN A 932 -11.42 -15.63 30.02
CA GLN A 932 -10.54 -15.35 31.16
C GLN A 932 -9.11 -15.05 30.71
N LEU A 933 -8.59 -15.74 29.69
CA LEU A 933 -7.27 -15.49 29.11
C LEU A 933 -7.22 -14.13 28.39
N VAL A 934 -8.23 -13.77 27.61
CA VAL A 934 -8.34 -12.43 27.00
C VAL A 934 -8.47 -11.34 28.07
N ALA A 935 -9.24 -11.57 29.13
CA ALA A 935 -9.31 -10.62 30.24
C ALA A 935 -7.95 -10.47 30.95
N LYS A 936 -7.20 -11.56 31.08
CA LYS A 936 -5.87 -11.59 31.72
C LYS A 936 -4.86 -10.67 31.03
N THR A 937 -4.98 -10.43 29.72
CA THR A 937 -4.06 -9.54 28.98
C THR A 937 -4.05 -8.11 29.53
N LYS A 938 -5.12 -7.70 30.22
CA LYS A 938 -5.32 -6.34 30.75
C LYS A 938 -4.99 -6.19 32.25
N LEU A 939 -4.58 -7.26 32.92
CA LEU A 939 -4.53 -7.32 34.40
C LEU A 939 -3.10 -7.31 34.99
N GLY A 940 -2.09 -7.02 34.19
CA GLY A 940 -0.71 -6.96 34.65
C GLY A 940 0.26 -6.76 33.49
N LYS A 941 1.56 -6.75 33.81
CA LYS A 941 2.62 -6.70 32.81
C LYS A 941 2.97 -8.13 32.38
N VAL A 942 3.23 -8.32 31.09
CA VAL A 942 3.64 -9.61 30.53
C VAL A 942 4.98 -9.40 29.84
N ASP A 943 6.08 -9.76 30.50
CA ASP A 943 7.42 -9.78 29.86
C ASP A 943 7.76 -11.19 29.33
N VAL A 944 7.30 -12.27 29.99
CA VAL A 944 7.42 -13.65 29.52
C VAL A 944 6.03 -14.22 29.22
N TYR A 945 5.76 -14.57 27.96
CA TYR A 945 4.48 -15.14 27.54
C TYR A 945 4.61 -16.65 27.32
N PHE A 946 3.89 -17.46 28.08
CA PHE A 946 3.87 -18.91 27.89
C PHE A 946 2.65 -19.36 27.08
N GLN A 947 2.89 -20.06 25.98
CA GLN A 947 1.88 -20.67 25.14
C GLN A 947 2.05 -22.20 25.12
N GLY A 948 0.94 -22.93 25.21
CA GLY A 948 0.98 -24.38 25.12
C GLY A 948 -0.33 -25.07 25.46
N ASP A 949 -0.24 -26.37 25.71
CA ASP A 949 -1.39 -27.24 25.99
C ASP A 949 -1.57 -27.55 27.50
N SER A 950 -2.14 -28.71 27.84
CA SER A 950 -2.38 -29.10 29.24
C SER A 950 -1.10 -29.25 30.05
N ILE A 951 0.04 -29.56 29.40
CA ILE A 951 1.33 -29.67 30.08
C ILE A 951 1.74 -28.28 30.57
N THR A 952 1.86 -27.29 29.69
CA THR A 952 2.22 -25.92 30.09
C THR A 952 1.20 -25.31 31.05
N ARG A 953 -0.11 -25.55 30.85
CA ARG A 953 -1.18 -24.98 31.70
C ARG A 953 -1.01 -25.36 33.17
N ARG A 954 -0.77 -26.63 33.47
CA ARG A 954 -0.75 -27.14 34.87
C ARG A 954 0.28 -26.44 35.74
N TRP A 955 1.37 -25.95 35.15
CA TRP A 955 2.45 -25.32 35.90
C TRP A 955 2.03 -24.03 36.60
N GLY A 956 1.28 -23.17 35.91
CA GLY A 956 0.93 -21.82 36.37
C GLY A 956 -0.52 -21.67 36.83
N ALA A 957 -1.28 -22.75 37.01
CA ALA A 957 -2.72 -22.71 37.24
C ALA A 957 -3.12 -22.84 38.73
N THR A 958 -4.20 -22.15 39.12
CA THR A 958 -4.67 -22.10 40.52
C THR A 958 -5.24 -23.42 41.04
N ASP A 959 -5.73 -24.28 40.15
CA ASP A 959 -6.19 -25.65 40.44
C ASP A 959 -5.04 -26.63 40.74
N TYR A 960 -3.77 -26.20 40.62
CA TYR A 960 -2.57 -26.99 40.94
C TYR A 960 -1.64 -26.25 41.91
N PRO A 961 -2.01 -26.08 43.19
CA PRO A 961 -1.34 -25.16 44.11
C PRO A 961 0.15 -25.47 44.36
N LYS A 962 0.55 -26.74 44.33
CA LYS A 962 1.97 -27.13 44.48
C LYS A 962 2.80 -26.74 43.26
N LEU A 963 2.26 -26.91 42.06
CA LEU A 963 2.92 -26.51 40.81
C LEU A 963 2.95 -25.00 40.66
N LEU A 964 1.87 -24.31 41.05
CA LEU A 964 1.84 -22.84 41.09
C LEU A 964 2.86 -22.26 42.07
N ALA A 965 3.10 -22.92 43.22
CA ALA A 965 4.16 -22.51 44.14
C ALA A 965 5.54 -22.64 43.50
N HIS A 966 5.76 -23.71 42.73
CA HIS A 966 6.98 -23.87 41.94
C HIS A 966 7.10 -22.82 40.83
N TRP A 967 6.04 -22.55 40.04
CA TRP A 967 6.03 -21.50 39.03
C TRP A 967 6.46 -20.15 39.59
N LYS A 968 5.89 -19.77 40.75
CA LYS A 968 6.25 -18.54 41.45
C LYS A 968 7.71 -18.55 41.91
N LYS A 969 8.20 -19.66 42.45
CA LYS A 969 9.63 -19.80 42.81
C LYS A 969 10.54 -19.61 41.58
N SER A 970 10.16 -20.15 40.42
CA SER A 970 11.01 -20.18 39.22
C SER A 970 11.00 -18.87 38.41
N PHE A 971 9.87 -18.15 38.35
CA PHE A 971 9.69 -17.04 37.40
C PHE A 971 9.29 -15.70 38.02
N HIS A 972 9.19 -15.63 39.36
CA HIS A 972 8.91 -14.36 40.05
C HIS A 972 9.96 -13.30 39.69
N GLY A 973 9.49 -12.10 39.39
CA GLY A 973 10.34 -10.96 39.02
C GLY A 973 10.55 -10.77 37.51
N TRP A 974 10.08 -11.71 36.68
CA TRP A 974 10.08 -11.59 35.21
C TRP A 974 8.70 -11.38 34.60
N ASN A 975 7.67 -11.11 35.41
CA ASN A 975 6.32 -10.83 34.91
C ASN A 975 5.79 -11.95 33.98
N ALA A 976 6.01 -13.21 34.36
CA ALA A 976 5.68 -14.37 33.54
C ALA A 976 4.20 -14.72 33.59
N ALA A 977 3.56 -14.82 32.43
CA ALA A 977 2.15 -15.09 32.29
C ALA A 977 1.88 -16.34 31.43
N ASN A 978 1.14 -17.27 32.01
CA ASN A 978 0.75 -18.53 31.36
C ASN A 978 -0.60 -18.39 30.64
N PHE A 979 -0.61 -18.59 29.32
CA PHE A 979 -1.78 -18.55 28.43
C PHE A 979 -2.10 -19.92 27.82
N ALA A 980 -1.49 -20.99 28.34
CA ALA A 980 -1.76 -22.34 27.88
C ALA A 980 -3.15 -22.85 28.31
N TRP A 981 -3.75 -23.73 27.49
CA TRP A 981 -5.06 -24.32 27.78
C TRP A 981 -5.12 -25.83 27.53
N GLY A 982 -5.83 -26.54 28.40
CA GLY A 982 -5.85 -28.00 28.41
C GLY A 982 -6.69 -28.60 27.28
N GLY A 983 -6.13 -29.53 26.53
CA GLY A 983 -6.77 -30.20 25.38
C GLY A 983 -6.68 -29.42 24.07
N ASP A 984 -5.98 -28.29 24.05
CA ASP A 984 -5.73 -27.57 22.81
C ASP A 984 -4.73 -28.31 21.93
N ASN A 985 -5.06 -28.41 20.65
CA ASN A 985 -4.12 -28.74 19.58
C ASN A 985 -3.64 -27.42 18.94
N THR A 986 -2.74 -27.50 17.97
CA THR A 986 -2.19 -26.31 17.28
C THR A 986 -3.27 -25.41 16.66
N HIS A 987 -4.35 -25.97 16.13
CA HIS A 987 -5.46 -25.22 15.54
C HIS A 987 -6.25 -24.40 16.57
N HIS A 988 -6.47 -24.96 17.76
CA HIS A 988 -7.17 -24.29 18.84
C HIS A 988 -6.35 -23.13 19.41
N MET A 989 -5.03 -23.31 19.52
CA MET A 989 -4.12 -22.25 19.95
C MET A 989 -4.13 -21.08 18.97
N LEU A 990 -3.98 -21.37 17.66
CA LEU A 990 -4.06 -20.36 16.60
C LEU A 990 -5.36 -19.56 16.66
N TRP A 991 -6.49 -20.25 16.86
CA TRP A 991 -7.77 -19.57 16.99
C TRP A 991 -7.77 -18.61 18.18
N ARG A 992 -7.32 -19.02 19.37
CA ARG A 992 -7.30 -18.14 20.53
C ARG A 992 -6.38 -16.93 20.32
N MET A 993 -5.19 -17.14 19.76
CA MET A 993 -4.23 -16.08 19.46
C MET A 993 -4.84 -15.02 18.53
N GLN A 994 -5.54 -15.46 17.49
CA GLN A 994 -6.20 -14.58 16.51
C GLN A 994 -7.51 -13.96 17.01
N ASN A 995 -8.00 -14.38 18.17
CA ASN A 995 -9.24 -13.89 18.78
C ASN A 995 -8.96 -13.17 20.11
N GLY A 996 -7.91 -12.34 20.11
CA GLY A 996 -7.67 -11.33 21.14
C GLY A 996 -6.78 -11.75 22.30
N GLU A 997 -6.21 -12.96 22.29
CA GLU A 997 -5.28 -13.39 23.34
C GLU A 997 -3.91 -12.71 23.25
N LEU A 998 -3.54 -12.22 22.06
CA LEU A 998 -2.33 -11.41 21.84
C LEU A 998 -2.59 -9.91 21.94
N ASP A 999 -3.83 -9.48 22.13
CA ASP A 999 -4.19 -8.07 22.14
C ASP A 999 -3.84 -7.43 23.50
N GLY A 1000 -3.06 -6.35 23.46
CA GLY A 1000 -2.70 -5.56 24.63
C GLY A 1000 -1.58 -6.15 25.49
N VAL A 1001 -0.95 -7.25 25.04
CA VAL A 1001 0.31 -7.73 25.62
C VAL A 1001 1.51 -7.20 24.82
N SER A 1002 2.67 -7.10 25.47
CA SER A 1002 3.93 -6.69 24.83
C SER A 1002 5.07 -7.52 25.40
N PRO A 1003 5.09 -8.84 25.11
CA PRO A 1003 6.10 -9.74 25.66
C PRO A 1003 7.49 -9.34 25.19
N LYS A 1004 8.48 -9.61 26.03
CA LYS A 1004 9.90 -9.54 25.68
C LYS A 1004 10.46 -10.89 25.27
N VAL A 1005 9.78 -11.99 25.61
CA VAL A 1005 10.10 -13.34 25.18
C VAL A 1005 8.85 -14.23 25.23
N VAL A 1006 8.74 -15.16 24.29
CA VAL A 1006 7.66 -16.16 24.24
C VAL A 1006 8.24 -17.54 24.54
N CYS A 1007 7.62 -18.32 25.42
CA CYS A 1007 7.95 -19.72 25.67
C CYS A 1007 6.86 -20.61 25.08
N LEU A 1008 7.20 -21.44 24.09
CA LEU A 1008 6.26 -22.25 23.32
C LEU A 1008 6.54 -23.75 23.49
N GLN A 1009 5.53 -24.50 23.94
CA GLN A 1009 5.53 -25.96 23.96
C GLN A 1009 4.14 -26.47 23.56
N ALA A 1010 4.03 -27.18 22.44
CA ALA A 1010 2.74 -27.60 21.87
C ALA A 1010 2.85 -28.92 21.10
N GLY A 1011 1.70 -29.44 20.66
CA GLY A 1011 1.59 -30.57 19.73
C GLY A 1011 1.12 -31.89 20.36
N ALA A 1012 1.06 -32.01 21.69
CA ALA A 1012 0.74 -33.29 22.34
C ALA A 1012 -0.68 -33.79 21.99
N ASN A 1013 -1.64 -32.87 21.86
CA ASN A 1013 -3.05 -33.19 21.55
C ASN A 1013 -3.35 -33.36 20.06
N ASN A 1014 -2.39 -33.11 19.17
CA ASN A 1014 -2.52 -33.43 17.74
C ASN A 1014 -2.28 -34.92 17.47
N LEU A 1015 -1.64 -35.64 18.42
CA LEU A 1015 -1.33 -37.06 18.29
C LEU A 1015 -2.46 -37.95 18.85
N PRO A 1016 -2.71 -39.12 18.24
CA PRO A 1016 -3.78 -40.01 18.66
C PRO A 1016 -3.52 -40.58 20.07
N TRP A 1017 -4.60 -40.74 20.84
CA TRP A 1017 -4.51 -41.29 22.19
C TRP A 1017 -4.05 -42.75 22.21
N ASN A 1018 -4.50 -43.56 21.24
CA ASN A 1018 -4.13 -44.96 21.05
C ASN A 1018 -3.76 -45.21 19.58
N GLY A 1019 -2.78 -46.08 19.32
CA GLY A 1019 -2.40 -46.52 17.97
C GLY A 1019 -1.24 -45.73 17.37
N ALA A 1020 -0.76 -46.16 16.19
CA ALA A 1020 0.36 -45.54 15.51
C ALA A 1020 -0.03 -44.20 14.88
N ALA A 1021 0.84 -43.20 15.01
CA ALA A 1021 0.78 -42.00 14.19
C ALA A 1021 1.47 -42.24 12.83
N ASN A 1022 1.10 -41.45 11.83
CA ASN A 1022 1.66 -41.53 10.48
C ASN A 1022 2.30 -40.17 10.11
N GLU A 1023 2.92 -40.09 8.93
CA GLU A 1023 3.58 -38.86 8.46
C GLU A 1023 2.64 -37.64 8.41
N SER A 1024 1.33 -37.85 8.23
CA SER A 1024 0.37 -36.74 8.25
C SER A 1024 0.23 -36.11 9.64
N HIS A 1025 0.36 -36.88 10.73
CA HIS A 1025 0.38 -36.33 12.09
C HIS A 1025 1.68 -35.58 12.38
N VAL A 1026 2.82 -36.10 11.89
CA VAL A 1026 4.11 -35.40 11.99
C VAL A 1026 4.02 -34.05 11.28
N THR A 1027 3.48 -34.05 10.06
CA THR A 1027 3.25 -32.85 9.26
C THR A 1027 2.31 -31.88 10.00
N ASP A 1028 1.19 -32.38 10.52
CA ASP A 1028 0.18 -31.59 11.24
C ASP A 1028 0.75 -30.86 12.48
N VAL A 1029 1.58 -31.53 13.26
CA VAL A 1029 2.23 -30.90 14.42
C VAL A 1029 3.25 -29.86 13.98
N VAL A 1030 4.12 -30.21 13.02
CA VAL A 1030 5.23 -29.36 12.60
C VAL A 1030 4.72 -28.09 11.90
N GLU A 1031 3.81 -28.24 10.94
CA GLU A 1031 3.20 -27.11 10.23
C GLU A 1031 2.32 -26.28 11.18
N GLY A 1032 1.59 -26.91 12.11
CA GLY A 1032 0.80 -26.19 13.11
C GLY A 1032 1.63 -25.36 14.08
N ILE A 1033 2.79 -25.86 14.53
CA ILE A 1033 3.72 -25.09 15.38
C ILE A 1033 4.40 -23.98 14.57
N ALA A 1034 4.75 -24.23 13.30
CA ALA A 1034 5.28 -23.19 12.42
C ALA A 1034 4.27 -22.04 12.26
N ALA A 1035 2.99 -22.34 12.05
CA ALA A 1035 1.94 -21.32 11.96
C ALA A 1035 1.78 -20.52 13.27
N ILE A 1036 1.95 -21.14 14.44
CA ILE A 1036 1.93 -20.44 15.73
C ILE A 1036 3.13 -19.48 15.85
N ILE A 1037 4.32 -19.92 15.41
CA ILE A 1037 5.52 -19.08 15.33
C ILE A 1037 5.26 -17.88 14.41
N ASP A 1038 4.66 -18.11 13.24
CA ASP A 1038 4.34 -17.06 12.27
C ASP A 1038 3.34 -16.04 12.83
N GLU A 1039 2.30 -16.47 13.57
CA GLU A 1039 1.37 -15.55 14.24
C GLU A 1039 2.10 -14.69 15.28
N PHE A 1040 2.99 -15.28 16.09
CA PHE A 1040 3.81 -14.51 17.03
C PHE A 1040 4.72 -13.52 16.31
N ARG A 1041 5.37 -13.92 15.21
CA ARG A 1041 6.23 -13.04 14.40
C ARG A 1041 5.44 -11.91 13.76
N SER A 1042 4.20 -12.16 13.33
CA SER A 1042 3.33 -11.13 12.76
C SER A 1042 2.95 -10.05 13.78
N ARG A 1043 2.82 -10.40 15.07
CA ARG A 1043 2.46 -9.46 16.14
C ARG A 1043 3.67 -8.84 16.82
N PHE A 1044 4.73 -9.63 16.98
CA PHE A 1044 5.93 -9.31 17.74
C PHE A 1044 7.18 -9.74 16.93
N PRO A 1045 7.52 -8.98 15.87
CA PRO A 1045 8.52 -9.41 14.89
C PRO A 1045 9.92 -9.65 15.48
N ASP A 1046 10.27 -8.91 16.53
CA ASP A 1046 11.62 -8.94 17.13
C ASP A 1046 11.69 -9.73 18.45
N VAL A 1047 10.57 -10.26 18.94
CA VAL A 1047 10.53 -10.92 20.26
C VAL A 1047 11.11 -12.34 20.16
N PRO A 1048 12.16 -12.70 20.94
CA PRO A 1048 12.70 -14.05 20.94
C PRO A 1048 11.67 -15.10 21.33
N ILE A 1049 11.77 -16.29 20.73
CA ILE A 1049 10.91 -17.45 21.06
C ILE A 1049 11.79 -18.55 21.63
N VAL A 1050 11.48 -19.04 22.82
CA VAL A 1050 12.05 -20.26 23.37
C VAL A 1050 11.13 -21.43 23.00
N LEU A 1051 11.53 -22.19 21.97
CA LEU A 1051 10.78 -23.35 21.49
C LEU A 1051 11.25 -24.61 22.21
N THR A 1052 10.37 -25.21 23.00
CA THR A 1052 10.64 -26.47 23.71
C THR A 1052 10.15 -27.66 22.89
N ALA A 1053 11.01 -28.68 22.79
CA ALA A 1053 10.67 -29.97 22.19
C ALA A 1053 9.38 -30.57 22.78
N MET A 1054 8.64 -31.32 21.97
CA MET A 1054 7.52 -32.09 22.45
C MET A 1054 8.01 -33.23 23.36
N PHE A 1055 7.44 -33.32 24.55
CA PHE A 1055 7.84 -34.30 25.55
C PHE A 1055 7.39 -35.73 25.19
N PRO A 1056 8.07 -36.77 25.71
CA PRO A 1056 7.67 -38.17 25.56
C PRO A 1056 6.27 -38.44 26.12
N ARG A 1057 5.60 -39.47 25.62
CA ARG A 1057 4.27 -39.91 26.10
C ARG A 1057 4.24 -41.43 26.31
N ASP A 1058 4.23 -41.87 27.56
CA ASP A 1058 4.25 -43.29 27.92
C ASP A 1058 2.89 -43.98 27.69
N GLN A 1059 1.81 -43.21 27.65
CA GLN A 1059 0.46 -43.76 27.44
C GLN A 1059 0.27 -44.41 26.07
N ASN A 1060 1.11 -44.06 25.09
CA ASN A 1060 1.11 -44.66 23.78
C ASN A 1060 2.56 -44.86 23.28
N PRO A 1061 3.17 -46.02 23.59
CA PRO A 1061 4.55 -46.32 23.19
C PRO A 1061 4.80 -46.27 21.67
N ALA A 1062 3.74 -46.39 20.85
CA ALA A 1062 3.84 -46.30 19.40
C ALA A 1062 4.15 -44.88 18.88
N LEU A 1063 4.14 -43.86 19.75
CA LEU A 1063 4.42 -42.47 19.39
C LEU A 1063 5.90 -42.09 19.50
N ALA A 1064 6.76 -42.90 20.14
CA ALA A 1064 8.15 -42.52 20.41
C ALA A 1064 8.89 -42.05 19.14
N ASP A 1065 8.84 -42.84 18.07
CA ASP A 1065 9.47 -42.50 16.79
C ASP A 1065 8.84 -41.26 16.13
N THR A 1066 7.52 -41.09 16.29
CA THR A 1066 6.78 -39.93 15.75
C THR A 1066 7.18 -38.65 16.48
N ILE A 1067 7.27 -38.69 17.81
CA ILE A 1067 7.68 -37.56 18.65
C ILE A 1067 9.13 -37.18 18.32
N ASN A 1068 10.01 -38.16 18.15
CA ASN A 1068 11.39 -37.93 17.71
C ASN A 1068 11.44 -37.27 16.32
N ALA A 1069 10.67 -37.77 15.35
CA ALA A 1069 10.59 -37.19 14.01
C ALA A 1069 10.06 -35.75 14.01
N ILE A 1070 9.08 -35.44 14.85
CA ILE A 1070 8.57 -34.08 15.04
C ILE A 1070 9.67 -33.19 15.62
N ASN A 1071 10.34 -33.62 16.70
CA ASN A 1071 11.37 -32.83 17.36
C ASN A 1071 12.57 -32.54 16.45
N GLU A 1072 12.98 -33.49 15.61
CA GLU A 1072 14.02 -33.25 14.60
C GLU A 1072 13.60 -32.16 13.59
N LYS A 1073 12.34 -32.17 13.13
CA LYS A 1073 11.83 -31.14 12.22
C LYS A 1073 11.67 -29.77 12.91
N LEU A 1074 11.22 -29.75 14.17
CA LEU A 1074 11.11 -28.51 14.96
C LEU A 1074 12.48 -27.90 15.24
N LYS A 1075 13.50 -28.72 15.49
CA LYS A 1075 14.89 -28.27 15.61
C LYS A 1075 15.37 -27.59 14.33
N VAL A 1076 15.08 -28.17 13.17
CA VAL A 1076 15.40 -27.53 11.87
C VAL A 1076 14.69 -26.18 11.73
N ILE A 1077 13.40 -26.10 12.08
CA ILE A 1077 12.64 -24.83 12.05
C ILE A 1077 13.27 -23.79 12.98
N SER A 1078 13.64 -24.19 14.19
CA SER A 1078 14.26 -23.26 15.16
C SER A 1078 15.58 -22.69 14.67
N HIS A 1079 16.38 -23.47 13.92
CA HIS A 1079 17.67 -23.01 13.40
C HIS A 1079 17.53 -22.11 12.17
N ALA A 1080 16.36 -22.03 11.55
CA ALA A 1080 16.10 -21.16 10.41
C ALA A 1080 15.86 -19.70 10.82
N ASP A 1081 15.59 -19.44 12.10
CA ASP A 1081 15.42 -18.11 12.68
C ASP A 1081 16.30 -17.98 13.92
N GLU A 1082 17.37 -17.19 13.83
CA GLU A 1082 18.37 -17.01 14.91
C GLU A 1082 17.77 -16.47 16.22
N ARG A 1083 16.54 -15.94 16.18
CA ARG A 1083 15.79 -15.46 17.34
C ARG A 1083 15.00 -16.56 18.05
N ILE A 1084 15.08 -17.81 17.59
CA ILE A 1084 14.44 -18.96 18.23
C ILE A 1084 15.48 -19.76 19.02
N HIS A 1085 15.29 -19.82 20.34
CA HIS A 1085 16.10 -20.62 21.24
C HIS A 1085 15.47 -22.01 21.38
N TRP A 1086 16.14 -23.03 20.85
CA TRP A 1086 15.68 -24.42 20.94
C TRP A 1086 16.08 -25.09 22.25
N ILE A 1087 15.12 -25.70 22.95
CA ILE A 1087 15.37 -26.52 24.13
C ILE A 1087 14.82 -27.93 23.91
N ASN A 1088 15.63 -28.95 24.22
CA ASN A 1088 15.17 -30.33 24.30
C ASN A 1088 15.73 -31.00 25.56
N ILE A 1089 14.88 -31.19 26.57
CA ILE A 1089 15.21 -31.81 27.85
C ILE A 1089 14.81 -33.30 27.91
N ASN A 1090 14.33 -33.89 26.81
CA ASN A 1090 13.70 -35.22 26.86
C ASN A 1090 14.61 -36.31 27.44
N ALA A 1091 15.94 -36.20 27.23
CA ALA A 1091 16.91 -37.14 27.76
C ALA A 1091 16.99 -37.12 29.31
N ASP A 1092 16.66 -36.00 29.94
CA ASP A 1092 16.67 -35.82 31.39
C ASP A 1092 15.35 -36.22 32.06
N LEU A 1093 14.30 -36.44 31.25
CA LEU A 1093 12.96 -36.80 31.73
C LEU A 1093 12.72 -38.32 31.77
N VAL A 1094 13.59 -39.11 31.16
CA VAL A 1094 13.37 -40.54 30.91
C VAL A 1094 14.43 -41.44 31.55
N ASP A 1095 14.08 -42.70 31.79
CA ASP A 1095 15.01 -43.76 32.16
C ASP A 1095 15.78 -44.32 30.94
N SER A 1096 16.60 -45.36 31.17
CA SER A 1096 17.39 -46.00 30.11
C SER A 1096 16.56 -46.67 29.01
N ASP A 1097 15.28 -46.92 29.26
CA ASP A 1097 14.34 -47.53 28.31
C ASP A 1097 13.52 -46.44 27.56
N GLY A 1098 13.81 -45.16 27.79
CA GLY A 1098 13.13 -44.02 27.17
C GLY A 1098 11.74 -43.74 27.77
N LYS A 1099 11.44 -44.31 28.94
CA LYS A 1099 10.19 -44.13 29.65
C LYS A 1099 10.30 -42.99 30.67
N LEU A 1100 9.25 -42.18 30.84
CA LEU A 1100 9.28 -41.09 31.81
C LEU A 1100 9.53 -41.60 33.24
N LEU A 1101 10.41 -40.90 33.97
CA LEU A 1101 10.73 -41.24 35.35
C LEU A 1101 9.49 -41.08 36.27
N PRO A 1102 9.28 -41.96 37.26
CA PRO A 1102 8.05 -41.95 38.09
C PRO A 1102 7.78 -40.65 38.86
N ASP A 1103 8.82 -39.91 39.21
CA ASP A 1103 8.75 -38.60 39.87
C ASP A 1103 8.68 -37.42 38.89
N VAL A 1104 8.99 -37.66 37.61
CA VAL A 1104 8.83 -36.71 36.50
C VAL A 1104 7.42 -36.72 35.94
N SER A 1105 6.78 -37.88 35.80
CA SER A 1105 5.39 -37.98 35.37
C SER A 1105 4.68 -39.20 35.97
N SER A 1106 3.58 -38.97 36.69
CA SER A 1106 2.77 -40.04 37.27
C SER A 1106 1.73 -40.61 36.29
N ASP A 1107 1.28 -39.80 35.32
CA ASP A 1107 0.30 -40.16 34.31
C ASP A 1107 0.89 -40.36 32.91
N GLY A 1108 2.23 -40.35 32.79
CA GLY A 1108 2.94 -40.62 31.55
C GLY A 1108 2.76 -39.58 30.45
N ILE A 1109 2.23 -38.39 30.78
CA ILE A 1109 2.03 -37.27 29.84
C ILE A 1109 2.35 -35.93 30.51
N HIS A 1110 1.79 -35.67 31.68
CA HIS A 1110 1.93 -34.39 32.37
C HIS A 1110 3.09 -34.46 33.35
N LEU A 1111 3.88 -33.38 33.38
CA LEU A 1111 4.99 -33.27 34.31
C LEU A 1111 4.48 -33.09 35.75
N GLU A 1112 5.26 -33.62 36.68
CA GLU A 1112 5.19 -33.43 38.11
C GLU A 1112 6.32 -32.47 38.55
N ALA A 1113 6.45 -32.24 39.86
CA ALA A 1113 7.40 -31.26 40.41
C ALA A 1113 8.85 -31.47 39.92
N ALA A 1114 9.35 -32.71 39.84
CA ALA A 1114 10.71 -32.97 39.36
C ALA A 1114 10.87 -32.60 37.88
N GLY A 1115 9.90 -32.95 37.03
CA GLY A 1115 9.93 -32.60 35.61
C GLY A 1115 9.86 -31.10 35.34
N TYR A 1116 9.07 -30.36 36.11
CA TYR A 1116 9.04 -28.89 36.01
C TYR A 1116 10.30 -28.22 36.55
N GLU A 1117 10.97 -28.79 37.55
CA GLU A 1117 12.28 -28.27 37.99
C GLU A 1117 13.31 -28.46 36.87
N THR A 1118 13.38 -29.64 36.24
CA THR A 1118 14.23 -29.87 35.05
C THR A 1118 13.92 -28.89 33.91
N TRP A 1119 12.65 -28.63 33.63
CA TRP A 1119 12.28 -27.66 32.58
C TRP A 1119 12.64 -26.22 32.97
N ALA A 1120 12.48 -25.83 34.25
CA ALA A 1120 12.91 -24.54 34.73
C ALA A 1120 14.42 -24.34 34.65
N GLU A 1121 15.21 -25.35 35.04
CA GLU A 1121 16.68 -25.32 34.99
C GLU A 1121 17.19 -25.09 33.56
N ALA A 1122 16.48 -25.58 32.54
CA ALA A 1122 16.79 -25.31 31.14
C ALA A 1122 16.33 -23.92 30.65
N LEU A 1123 15.19 -23.42 31.15
CA LEU A 1123 14.62 -22.12 30.72
C LEU A 1123 15.31 -20.92 31.37
N ILE A 1124 15.63 -21.00 32.66
CA ILE A 1124 16.12 -19.87 33.48
C ILE A 1124 17.37 -19.20 32.88
N PRO A 1125 18.41 -19.93 32.43
CA PRO A 1125 19.59 -19.29 31.86
C PRO A 1125 19.28 -18.48 30.60
N ILE A 1126 18.38 -18.97 29.75
CA ILE A 1126 17.97 -18.28 28.52
C ILE A 1126 17.14 -17.03 28.85
N LEU A 1127 16.24 -17.13 29.84
CA LEU A 1127 15.47 -15.98 30.29
C LEU A 1127 16.36 -14.92 30.96
N GLU A 1128 17.37 -15.31 31.74
CA GLU A 1128 18.34 -14.38 32.33
C GLU A 1128 19.22 -13.72 31.26
N GLU A 1129 19.58 -14.45 30.20
CA GLU A 1129 20.29 -13.88 29.04
C GLU A 1129 19.45 -12.82 28.31
N ILE A 1130 18.18 -13.12 28.05
CA ILE A 1130 17.28 -12.24 27.29
C ILE A 1130 16.79 -11.04 28.11
N LEU A 1131 16.44 -11.27 29.39
CA LEU A 1131 15.75 -10.28 30.23
C LEU A 1131 16.62 -9.66 31.32
N GLY A 1132 17.78 -10.25 31.61
CA GLY A 1132 18.56 -9.96 32.80
C GLY A 1132 17.99 -10.61 34.07
N LYS A 1133 18.58 -10.29 35.22
CA LYS A 1133 18.17 -10.84 36.52
C LYS A 1133 16.72 -10.49 36.88
N PRO A 1134 15.98 -11.40 37.55
CA PRO A 1134 14.61 -11.13 37.96
C PRO A 1134 14.54 -9.97 38.95
N ALA A 1135 13.47 -9.17 38.86
CA ALA A 1135 13.21 -8.08 39.77
C ALA A 1135 12.68 -8.59 41.13
N ASP A 1136 12.88 -7.79 42.19
CA ASP A 1136 12.33 -8.12 43.53
C ASP A 1136 10.78 -8.13 43.54
N VAL A 1137 10.16 -7.33 42.66
CA VAL A 1137 8.71 -7.17 42.55
C VAL A 1137 8.21 -7.79 41.25
N ASP A 1138 7.14 -8.58 41.36
CA ASP A 1138 6.45 -9.19 40.22
C ASP A 1138 5.12 -8.46 39.94
N GLN A 1139 4.91 -8.09 38.68
CA GLN A 1139 3.72 -7.42 38.14
C GLN A 1139 2.96 -8.32 37.15
N ALA A 1140 3.26 -9.63 37.12
CA ALA A 1140 2.53 -10.59 36.31
C ALA A 1140 1.01 -10.52 36.57
N PRO A 1141 0.17 -10.70 35.53
CA PRO A 1141 -1.27 -10.86 35.72
C PRO A 1141 -1.57 -12.12 36.57
N PRO A 1142 -2.72 -12.15 37.27
CA PRO A 1142 -3.05 -13.26 38.16
C PRO A 1142 -3.13 -14.61 37.40
N PRO A 1143 -2.75 -15.72 38.05
CA PRO A 1143 -2.89 -17.05 37.48
C PRO A 1143 -4.36 -17.40 37.28
N THR A 1144 -4.65 -18.16 36.22
CA THR A 1144 -6.00 -18.65 35.88
C THR A 1144 -6.24 -20.04 36.45
N GLY A 1145 -7.50 -20.43 36.61
CA GLY A 1145 -7.90 -21.75 37.11
C GLY A 1145 -8.63 -22.57 36.05
N ASN A 1146 -9.37 -23.59 36.51
CA ASN A 1146 -10.37 -24.26 35.67
C ASN A 1146 -11.72 -23.55 35.90
N PRO A 1147 -12.33 -22.90 34.89
CA PRO A 1147 -13.63 -22.24 35.04
C PRO A 1147 -14.77 -23.18 35.47
N GLY A 1148 -14.62 -24.49 35.26
CA GLY A 1148 -15.60 -25.50 35.64
C GLY A 1148 -15.42 -26.12 37.03
N LEU A 1149 -14.45 -25.65 37.84
CA LEU A 1149 -14.18 -26.15 39.21
C LEU A 1149 -14.60 -25.18 40.30
#